data_AF-A0A5E7DKV1-F1
#
_entry.id   AF-A0A5E7DKV1-F1
#
_cell.length_a   1.000
_cell.length_b   1.000
_cell.length_c   1.000
_cell.angle_alpha   90.00
_cell.angle_beta   90.00
_cell.angle_gamma   90.00
#
_symmetry.space_group_name_H-M   'P 1'
#
loop_
_entity.id
_entity.type
_entity.pdbx_description
1 polymer ?
#
loop_
_entity_poly.entity_id
_entity_poly.type
_entity_poly.pdbx_seq_one_letter_code
_entity_poly.pdbx_strand_id
1 'polypeptide(L)'
;MSRVHDTESFIAKSRAKYGQQFGYQDAIYVDARTPLVLYCLHHSAAQKFEVTPDRHFRKKGGCRQCKADGARARHGKGRDGFIAEAQTLHGDAFDYGAVDYINAHIAVKIYCRRHERQFEQVPDVHLRGAGCPRCKGEKISLANEPLYASKRVLFPEFLTRARERHSDYYQYDEASYRGFNLDVTIICPEHGPFSQRAQRHAEGSDCKDCVSESLKLTEQDWRARIHDKFGSKLTVTIQTPWSGFTTPTHAHCSVHDVHWSVKAQSLLVGNGCRECVRLQKNAPRLEALRNALPPNHAHLLNCENPNFLEFVIAADKKHSMRYQYAEAQFVSMSRYCEITCQLHGWSRMLPQAHLDGQGCNVCDYQRAFIANALALFGERNDYSRVAFQSTSAKEVITVRCVEHELVSSQSAEAHLRGSHFCPQCRAASRKLSTAERRQRNQPSLIQAFKLEAFQTHGGKYQYPALENELHTWVSKVTVFCPEHSFTFTPSAAAHVQQGRRSPAGCQRCKGDASRLRYRTPYQVLRTRLAEHGFTFLEQEEDYVNQSQKAFMRCNEGHEVYHVPQKIFSGRGCPDCSPFVGEAITRSVLDSVLRVSLRKKRFYQNDHPALVTPHAWLELDGYDATHQIAFEYQGAWHSQRQRHKSEASYREQLQRDAQKAVMCKALHIALIEVHEFEYPFQAVDVRHKLESALLKANLKRPWALPDPLPLQAHTPMLHAQGLKSLLGLAKAHNLTVKEKAWYGKHHHYTWTCNACEHVFKTSYALRLKAKWPQCPSCVTRNSTVRAQAHAAMRVHYPRHLESLRSKGQKLGLTLLDSEWRTTKPGVTYRFSCTHTNKEVAPRTYNNILKRVHGCRCEVHRQMRFE
;
A
#
# COMPACT_ATOMS: atom_id res chain seq x y z
N MET A 1 -15.06 -3.29 -50.80
CA MET A 1 -15.68 -2.28 -49.92
C MET A 1 -16.04 -1.07 -50.77
N SER A 2 -17.32 -0.74 -50.95
CA SER A 2 -17.72 0.42 -51.75
C SER A 2 -17.25 1.73 -51.08
N ARG A 3 -16.60 2.58 -51.88
CA ARG A 3 -16.26 3.95 -51.50
C ARG A 3 -17.56 4.76 -51.52
N VAL A 4 -17.74 5.61 -50.52
CA VAL A 4 -18.88 6.54 -50.43
C VAL A 4 -18.48 7.75 -51.26
N HIS A 5 -19.31 8.13 -52.22
CA HIS A 5 -19.01 9.20 -53.18
C HIS A 5 -20.02 10.34 -53.12
N ASP A 6 -21.20 10.09 -52.55
CA ASP A 6 -22.33 11.03 -52.51
C ASP A 6 -23.22 10.72 -51.28
N THR A 7 -24.23 11.57 -51.08
CA THR A 7 -25.20 11.44 -49.98
C THR A 7 -25.97 10.13 -50.05
N GLU A 8 -26.38 9.68 -51.23
CA GLU A 8 -27.17 8.45 -51.39
C GLU A 8 -26.38 7.20 -51.02
N SER A 9 -25.13 7.10 -51.47
CA SER A 9 -24.21 6.01 -51.12
C SER A 9 -23.84 6.02 -49.63
N PHE A 10 -23.79 7.21 -48.98
CA PHE A 10 -23.65 7.33 -47.53
C PHE A 10 -24.86 6.75 -46.80
N ILE A 11 -26.08 7.15 -47.21
CA ILE A 11 -27.34 6.70 -46.61
C ILE A 11 -27.50 5.18 -46.80
N ALA A 12 -27.25 4.66 -48.01
CA ALA A 12 -27.32 3.23 -48.29
C ALA A 12 -26.36 2.42 -47.41
N LYS A 13 -25.10 2.88 -47.27
CA LYS A 13 -24.11 2.25 -46.39
C LYS A 13 -24.48 2.35 -44.91
N SER A 14 -25.10 3.45 -44.50
CA SER A 14 -25.60 3.62 -43.14
C SER A 14 -26.78 2.70 -42.85
N ARG A 15 -27.74 2.56 -43.78
CA ARG A 15 -28.88 1.65 -43.65
C ARG A 15 -28.44 0.19 -43.65
N ALA A 16 -27.49 -0.19 -44.50
CA ALA A 16 -26.93 -1.54 -44.50
C ALA A 16 -26.25 -1.91 -43.17
N LYS A 17 -25.67 -0.93 -42.46
CA LYS A 17 -24.96 -1.18 -41.20
C LYS A 17 -25.85 -1.07 -39.95
N TYR A 18 -26.78 -0.13 -39.94
CA TYR A 18 -27.56 0.24 -38.75
C TYR A 18 -29.08 0.07 -38.94
N GLY A 19 -29.56 -0.42 -40.09
CA GLY A 19 -30.99 -0.57 -40.36
C GLY A 19 -31.73 0.78 -40.40
N GLN A 20 -32.94 0.83 -39.83
CA GLN A 20 -33.78 2.02 -39.74
C GLN A 20 -33.54 2.86 -38.47
N GLN A 21 -32.35 2.75 -37.84
CA GLN A 21 -32.07 3.43 -36.57
C GLN A 21 -31.89 4.95 -36.71
N PHE A 22 -31.68 5.46 -37.93
CA PHE A 22 -31.41 6.88 -38.18
C PHE A 22 -32.28 7.45 -39.30
N GLY A 23 -32.71 8.70 -39.12
CA GLY A 23 -33.31 9.57 -40.14
C GLY A 23 -32.24 10.44 -40.81
N TYR A 24 -32.45 10.71 -42.10
CA TYR A 24 -31.47 11.33 -43.00
C TYR A 24 -32.01 12.59 -43.68
N GLN A 25 -33.11 13.17 -43.20
CA GLN A 25 -33.79 14.28 -43.85
C GLN A 25 -32.90 15.52 -44.07
N ASP A 26 -31.89 15.74 -43.22
CA ASP A 26 -30.92 16.84 -43.33
C ASP A 26 -29.49 16.34 -43.62
N ALA A 27 -29.33 15.09 -44.06
CA ALA A 27 -28.02 14.51 -44.29
C ALA A 27 -27.47 15.00 -45.63
N ILE A 28 -26.39 15.79 -45.61
CA ILE A 28 -25.64 16.20 -46.81
C ILE A 28 -24.21 15.68 -46.68
N TYR A 29 -23.82 14.75 -47.56
CA TYR A 29 -22.47 14.21 -47.59
C TYR A 29 -21.58 15.08 -48.48
N VAL A 30 -20.50 15.61 -47.89
CA VAL A 30 -19.44 16.34 -48.60
C VAL A 30 -18.18 15.50 -48.67
N ASP A 31 -17.69 15.04 -47.51
CA ASP A 31 -16.52 14.16 -47.39
C ASP A 31 -16.57 13.36 -46.08
N ALA A 32 -15.57 12.50 -45.84
CA ALA A 32 -15.56 11.61 -44.68
C ALA A 32 -15.39 12.32 -43.31
N ARG A 33 -14.90 13.56 -43.30
CA ARG A 33 -14.51 14.33 -42.11
C ARG A 33 -15.42 15.54 -41.86
N THR A 34 -16.18 16.00 -42.86
CA THR A 34 -17.15 17.07 -42.70
C THR A 34 -18.41 16.54 -41.97
N PRO A 35 -18.84 17.16 -40.85
CA PRO A 35 -20.02 16.73 -40.11
C PRO A 35 -21.31 16.84 -40.95
N LEU A 36 -22.21 15.87 -40.78
CA LEU A 36 -23.56 15.92 -41.31
C LEU A 36 -24.58 15.67 -40.20
N VAL A 37 -25.81 16.12 -40.42
CA VAL A 37 -26.91 16.02 -39.47
C VAL A 37 -27.61 14.68 -39.64
N LEU A 38 -27.79 13.95 -38.54
CA LEU A 38 -28.59 12.73 -38.46
C LEU A 38 -29.64 12.84 -37.34
N TYR A 39 -30.70 12.05 -37.48
CA TYR A 39 -31.76 11.94 -36.47
C TYR A 39 -31.77 10.53 -35.89
N CYS A 40 -31.71 10.35 -34.58
CA CYS A 40 -31.80 9.05 -33.95
C CYS A 40 -33.27 8.65 -33.77
N LEU A 41 -33.71 7.58 -34.43
CA LEU A 41 -35.09 7.09 -34.41
C LEU A 41 -35.37 6.10 -33.26
N HIS A 42 -34.36 5.80 -32.43
CA HIS A 42 -34.51 4.96 -31.23
C HIS A 42 -35.17 5.68 -30.04
N HIS A 43 -35.52 6.96 -30.18
CA HIS A 43 -36.13 7.78 -29.14
C HIS A 43 -37.56 8.17 -29.56
N SER A 44 -38.44 8.31 -28.56
CA SER A 44 -39.86 8.69 -28.77
C SER A 44 -40.05 10.01 -29.54
N ALA A 45 -39.06 10.91 -29.46
CA ALA A 45 -38.88 12.02 -30.40
C ALA A 45 -37.52 11.88 -31.10
N ALA A 46 -37.51 11.98 -32.43
CA ALA A 46 -36.29 11.81 -33.22
C ALA A 46 -35.24 12.86 -32.83
N GLN A 47 -34.14 12.42 -32.22
CA GLN A 47 -33.14 13.34 -31.66
C GLN A 47 -32.12 13.75 -32.73
N LYS A 48 -32.05 15.06 -33.03
CA LYS A 48 -31.08 15.64 -33.97
C LYS A 48 -29.67 15.67 -33.38
N PHE A 49 -28.68 15.20 -34.13
CA PHE A 49 -27.27 15.30 -33.75
C PHE A 49 -26.33 15.38 -34.96
N GLU A 50 -25.18 16.03 -34.78
CA GLU A 50 -24.15 16.15 -35.81
C GLU A 50 -23.03 15.13 -35.61
N VAL A 51 -22.65 14.45 -36.70
CA VAL A 51 -21.55 13.47 -36.68
C VAL A 51 -20.84 13.44 -38.03
N THR A 52 -19.53 13.21 -38.01
CA THR A 52 -18.78 12.99 -39.25
C THR A 52 -19.02 11.58 -39.79
N PRO A 53 -19.08 11.36 -41.12
CA PRO A 53 -19.27 10.04 -41.71
C PRO A 53 -18.30 8.97 -41.20
N ASP A 54 -17.02 9.30 -41.08
CA ASP A 54 -16.00 8.38 -40.56
C ASP A 54 -16.28 8.00 -39.09
N ARG A 55 -16.66 8.98 -38.25
CA ARG A 55 -17.03 8.71 -36.85
C ARG A 55 -18.32 7.89 -36.74
N HIS A 56 -19.27 8.12 -37.64
CA HIS A 56 -20.51 7.36 -37.74
C HIS A 56 -20.25 5.89 -38.04
N PHE A 57 -19.29 5.57 -38.92
CA PHE A 57 -18.98 4.18 -39.29
C PHE A 57 -17.94 3.47 -38.40
N ARG A 58 -17.30 4.13 -37.43
CA ARG A 58 -16.36 3.51 -36.47
C ARG A 58 -17.08 2.75 -35.33
N LYS A 59 -16.38 1.83 -34.64
CA LYS A 59 -16.88 0.99 -33.51
C LYS A 59 -17.50 1.74 -32.31
N LYS A 60 -17.44 3.08 -32.30
CA LYS A 60 -18.02 3.97 -31.28
C LYS A 60 -18.98 5.02 -31.88
N GLY A 61 -19.43 4.88 -33.13
CA GLY A 61 -20.46 5.74 -33.74
C GLY A 61 -21.86 5.43 -33.16
N GLY A 62 -22.75 6.42 -33.12
CA GLY A 62 -24.13 6.30 -32.58
C GLY A 62 -24.49 7.39 -31.58
N CYS A 63 -25.79 7.65 -31.40
CA CYS A 63 -26.34 8.69 -30.52
C CYS A 63 -25.78 8.59 -29.09
N ARG A 64 -25.54 9.75 -28.45
CA ARG A 64 -25.00 9.85 -27.09
C ARG A 64 -25.96 9.27 -26.04
N GLN A 65 -27.26 9.37 -26.27
CA GLN A 65 -28.30 8.96 -25.32
C GLN A 65 -28.46 7.43 -25.26
N CYS A 66 -28.59 6.75 -26.41
CA CYS A 66 -28.63 5.26 -26.46
C CYS A 66 -27.39 4.61 -25.79
N LYS A 67 -26.24 5.28 -25.79
CA LYS A 67 -25.03 4.80 -25.11
C LYS A 67 -25.11 4.92 -23.59
N ALA A 68 -25.78 5.96 -23.08
CA ALA A 68 -26.04 6.13 -21.65
C ALA A 68 -27.07 5.10 -21.16
N ASP A 69 -28.12 4.88 -21.94
CA ASP A 69 -29.21 3.96 -21.59
C ASP A 69 -28.74 2.49 -21.59
N GLY A 70 -27.94 2.09 -22.59
CA GLY A 70 -27.33 0.76 -22.62
C GLY A 70 -26.25 0.54 -21.55
N ALA A 71 -25.75 1.58 -20.89
CA ALA A 71 -24.86 1.47 -19.73
C ALA A 71 -25.65 1.25 -18.43
N ARG A 72 -26.84 1.87 -18.31
CA ARG A 72 -27.75 1.71 -17.18
C ARG A 72 -28.33 0.29 -17.08
N ALA A 73 -28.67 -0.34 -18.21
CA ALA A 73 -29.24 -1.69 -18.23
C ALA A 73 -28.27 -2.83 -17.80
N ARG A 74 -26.96 -2.57 -17.75
CA ARG A 74 -25.93 -3.61 -17.51
C ARG A 74 -25.52 -3.80 -16.04
N HIS A 75 -26.08 -3.05 -15.08
CA HIS A 75 -25.52 -3.00 -13.72
C HIS A 75 -26.53 -3.07 -12.55
N GLY A 76 -27.75 -3.58 -12.74
CA GLY A 76 -28.73 -3.67 -11.64
C GLY A 76 -29.24 -5.08 -11.35
N LYS A 77 -28.56 -5.87 -10.51
CA LYS A 77 -29.33 -6.72 -9.59
C LYS A 77 -29.89 -5.76 -8.55
N GLY A 78 -31.20 -5.58 -8.52
CA GLY A 78 -31.86 -4.66 -7.59
C GLY A 78 -32.10 -5.31 -6.23
N ARG A 79 -32.48 -4.48 -5.24
CA ARG A 79 -32.83 -4.88 -3.87
C ARG A 79 -33.78 -6.07 -3.82
N ASP A 80 -34.84 -6.04 -4.61
CA ASP A 80 -35.89 -7.05 -4.53
C ASP A 80 -35.43 -8.41 -5.08
N GLY A 81 -34.50 -8.42 -6.04
CA GLY A 81 -33.88 -9.65 -6.54
C GLY A 81 -32.99 -10.33 -5.50
N PHE A 82 -32.27 -9.56 -4.68
CA PHE A 82 -31.50 -10.11 -3.55
C PHE A 82 -32.41 -10.69 -2.46
N ILE A 83 -33.49 -9.99 -2.11
CA ILE A 83 -34.42 -10.42 -1.05
C ILE A 83 -35.09 -11.74 -1.44
N ALA A 84 -35.54 -11.88 -2.70
CA ALA A 84 -36.14 -13.12 -3.20
C ALA A 84 -35.17 -14.31 -3.12
N GLU A 85 -33.93 -14.17 -3.61
CA GLU A 85 -32.92 -15.23 -3.52
C GLU A 85 -32.55 -15.56 -2.06
N ALA A 86 -32.45 -14.55 -1.18
CA ALA A 86 -32.12 -14.76 0.23
C ALA A 86 -33.24 -15.48 1.00
N GLN A 87 -34.51 -15.18 0.71
CA GLN A 87 -35.67 -15.89 1.25
C GLN A 87 -35.74 -17.35 0.78
N THR A 88 -35.38 -17.64 -0.46
CA THR A 88 -35.32 -19.05 -0.93
C THR A 88 -34.26 -19.89 -0.23
N LEU A 89 -33.15 -19.27 0.21
CA LEU A 89 -32.04 -19.98 0.85
C LEU A 89 -32.21 -20.13 2.37
N HIS A 90 -32.72 -19.10 3.05
CA HIS A 90 -32.79 -19.05 4.51
C HIS A 90 -34.21 -19.13 5.09
N GLY A 91 -35.25 -19.15 4.24
CA GLY A 91 -36.65 -19.11 4.66
C GLY A 91 -36.96 -17.87 5.50
N ASP A 92 -37.77 -18.04 6.55
CA ASP A 92 -38.20 -16.96 7.45
C ASP A 92 -37.19 -16.65 8.58
N ALA A 93 -35.97 -17.20 8.53
CA ALA A 93 -34.99 -17.03 9.61
C ALA A 93 -34.49 -15.58 9.76
N PHE A 94 -34.58 -14.78 8.69
CA PHE A 94 -34.09 -13.41 8.64
C PHE A 94 -35.15 -12.46 8.08
N ASP A 95 -35.16 -11.24 8.61
CA ASP A 95 -35.98 -10.15 8.12
C ASP A 95 -35.11 -9.15 7.34
N TYR A 96 -35.55 -8.87 6.12
CA TYR A 96 -34.86 -8.00 5.17
C TYR A 96 -35.57 -6.64 4.98
N GLY A 97 -36.55 -6.30 5.82
CA GLY A 97 -37.35 -5.08 5.70
C GLY A 97 -36.52 -3.79 5.70
N ALA A 98 -35.39 -3.80 6.43
CA ALA A 98 -34.45 -2.67 6.51
C ALA A 98 -33.20 -2.82 5.62
N VAL A 99 -33.22 -3.75 4.65
CA VAL A 99 -32.09 -3.93 3.72
C VAL A 99 -32.05 -2.78 2.72
N ASP A 100 -30.95 -2.04 2.75
CA ASP A 100 -30.55 -1.09 1.72
C ASP A 100 -29.50 -1.76 0.81
N TYR A 101 -29.96 -2.39 -0.27
CA TYR A 101 -29.12 -3.20 -1.15
C TYR A 101 -28.45 -2.33 -2.22
N ILE A 102 -27.13 -2.21 -2.12
CA ILE A 102 -26.32 -1.42 -3.05
C ILE A 102 -25.71 -2.30 -4.15
N ASN A 103 -25.06 -3.41 -3.76
CA ASN A 103 -24.61 -4.47 -4.66
C ASN A 103 -24.23 -5.73 -3.87
N ALA A 104 -23.86 -6.80 -4.58
CA ALA A 104 -23.55 -8.10 -3.99
C ALA A 104 -22.35 -8.10 -3.00
N HIS A 105 -21.48 -7.08 -3.03
CA HIS A 105 -20.22 -7.06 -2.28
C HIS A 105 -20.19 -6.05 -1.12
N ILE A 106 -21.23 -5.22 -0.96
CA ILE A 106 -21.35 -4.25 0.13
C ILE A 106 -22.27 -4.82 1.20
N ALA A 107 -21.82 -4.77 2.45
CA ALA A 107 -22.58 -5.31 3.58
C ALA A 107 -23.94 -4.63 3.73
N VAL A 108 -24.99 -5.43 3.86
CA VAL A 108 -26.36 -5.00 4.12
C VAL A 108 -26.74 -5.34 5.56
N LYS A 109 -27.65 -4.55 6.14
CA LYS A 109 -28.20 -4.79 7.47
C LYS A 109 -29.33 -5.82 7.38
N ILE A 110 -29.12 -6.96 8.01
CA ILE A 110 -30.06 -8.09 8.04
C ILE A 110 -30.49 -8.27 9.49
N TYR A 111 -31.78 -8.44 9.73
CA TYR A 111 -32.30 -8.70 11.06
C TYR A 111 -32.46 -10.21 11.26
N CYS A 112 -31.87 -10.75 12.33
CA CYS A 112 -32.06 -12.14 12.71
C CYS A 112 -33.27 -12.26 13.63
N ARG A 113 -34.32 -12.96 13.19
CA ARG A 113 -35.54 -13.14 14.00
C ARG A 113 -35.29 -13.98 15.26
N ARG A 114 -34.38 -14.96 15.19
CA ARG A 114 -34.02 -15.83 16.33
C ARG A 114 -33.27 -15.10 17.46
N HIS A 115 -32.48 -14.10 17.14
CA HIS A 115 -31.66 -13.36 18.13
C HIS A 115 -32.10 -11.92 18.32
N GLU A 116 -33.22 -11.56 17.70
CA GLU A 116 -33.87 -10.25 17.76
C GLU A 116 -32.91 -9.07 17.55
N ARG A 117 -31.94 -9.24 16.64
CA ARG A 117 -30.87 -8.26 16.44
C ARG A 117 -30.54 -8.05 14.97
N GLN A 118 -30.13 -6.82 14.66
CA GLN A 118 -29.53 -6.49 13.37
C GLN A 118 -28.04 -6.87 13.35
N PHE A 119 -27.58 -7.32 12.19
CA PHE A 119 -26.17 -7.55 11.92
C PHE A 119 -25.87 -7.20 10.45
N GLU A 120 -24.63 -6.84 10.18
CA GLU A 120 -24.19 -6.50 8.83
C GLU A 120 -23.52 -7.69 8.16
N GLN A 121 -23.90 -7.97 6.91
CA GLN A 121 -23.29 -9.02 6.13
C GLN A 121 -23.36 -8.73 4.63
N VAL A 122 -22.31 -9.10 3.91
CA VAL A 122 -22.24 -8.95 2.45
C VAL A 122 -23.26 -9.88 1.77
N PRO A 123 -24.12 -9.39 0.85
CA PRO A 123 -25.14 -10.19 0.18
C PRO A 123 -24.62 -11.45 -0.52
N ASP A 124 -23.50 -11.39 -1.24
CA ASP A 124 -22.87 -12.55 -1.90
C ASP A 124 -22.43 -13.63 -0.90
N VAL A 125 -21.99 -13.19 0.29
CA VAL A 125 -21.61 -14.11 1.38
C VAL A 125 -22.88 -14.69 2.02
N HIS A 126 -23.93 -13.88 2.16
CA HIS A 126 -25.22 -14.29 2.71
C HIS A 126 -25.93 -15.32 1.82
N LEU A 127 -25.93 -15.11 0.50
CA LEU A 127 -26.47 -16.03 -0.51
C LEU A 127 -25.66 -17.33 -0.67
N ARG A 128 -24.44 -17.39 -0.12
CA ARG A 128 -23.65 -18.63 0.00
C ARG A 128 -23.96 -19.43 1.27
N GLY A 129 -24.99 -19.03 2.03
CA GLY A 129 -25.45 -19.74 3.22
C GLY A 129 -24.86 -19.22 4.53
N ALA A 130 -24.12 -18.10 4.52
CA ALA A 130 -23.72 -17.43 5.75
C ALA A 130 -24.92 -16.71 6.40
N GLY A 131 -25.00 -16.73 7.74
CA GLY A 131 -26.09 -16.10 8.50
C GLY A 131 -25.58 -15.29 9.69
N CYS A 132 -26.43 -15.08 10.69
CA CYS A 132 -26.11 -14.33 11.90
C CYS A 132 -24.83 -14.87 12.59
N PRO A 133 -23.85 -14.01 12.95
CA PRO A 133 -22.65 -14.40 13.67
C PRO A 133 -22.94 -15.09 15.02
N ARG A 134 -24.06 -14.75 15.68
CA ARG A 134 -24.48 -15.38 16.93
C ARG A 134 -25.11 -16.76 16.69
N CYS A 135 -25.93 -16.94 15.65
CA CYS A 135 -26.38 -18.27 15.22
C CYS A 135 -25.20 -19.16 14.85
N LYS A 136 -24.21 -18.60 14.16
CA LYS A 136 -22.98 -19.31 13.81
C LYS A 136 -22.19 -19.67 15.08
N GLY A 137 -22.04 -18.73 16.02
CA GLY A 137 -21.40 -18.94 17.32
C GLY A 137 -22.11 -20.01 18.17
N GLU A 138 -23.44 -20.02 18.20
CA GLU A 138 -24.27 -21.03 18.89
C GLU A 138 -24.16 -22.40 18.22
N LYS A 139 -24.23 -22.48 16.88
CA LYS A 139 -24.00 -23.73 16.15
C LYS A 139 -22.59 -24.28 16.38
N ILE A 140 -21.58 -23.39 16.46
CA ILE A 140 -20.19 -23.76 16.77
C ILE A 140 -20.03 -24.18 18.23
N SER A 141 -20.72 -23.54 19.17
CA SER A 141 -20.66 -23.89 20.60
C SER A 141 -21.41 -25.17 20.92
N LEU A 142 -22.54 -25.46 20.25
CA LEU A 142 -23.24 -26.75 20.28
C LEU A 142 -22.40 -27.85 19.59
N ALA A 143 -21.79 -27.56 18.44
CA ALA A 143 -20.92 -28.53 17.74
C ALA A 143 -19.60 -28.82 18.50
N ASN A 144 -19.12 -27.86 19.29
CA ASN A 144 -17.91 -27.97 20.10
C ASN A 144 -18.22 -28.21 21.59
N GLU A 145 -19.47 -28.45 21.97
CA GLU A 145 -19.88 -28.68 23.35
C GLU A 145 -19.12 -29.86 24.01
N PRO A 146 -18.87 -30.99 23.31
CA PRO A 146 -18.00 -32.06 23.83
C PRO A 146 -16.54 -31.62 24.01
N LEU A 147 -16.08 -30.64 23.21
CA LEU A 147 -14.70 -30.18 23.12
C LEU A 147 -14.38 -29.05 24.12
N TYR A 148 -15.39 -28.32 24.59
CA TYR A 148 -15.28 -27.27 25.62
C TYR A 148 -15.67 -27.75 27.02
N ALA A 149 -16.53 -28.77 27.15
CA ALA A 149 -16.80 -29.43 28.43
C ALA A 149 -15.53 -30.06 29.03
N SER A 150 -14.64 -30.60 28.18
CA SER A 150 -13.36 -31.22 28.57
C SER A 150 -12.23 -30.24 28.91
N LYS A 151 -12.45 -28.92 28.83
CA LYS A 151 -11.42 -27.89 29.09
C LYS A 151 -11.76 -26.89 30.20
N ARG A 152 -12.92 -26.98 30.84
CA ARG A 152 -13.26 -26.14 31.99
C ARG A 152 -12.75 -26.79 33.27
N VAL A 153 -11.64 -26.29 33.79
CA VAL A 153 -11.16 -26.66 35.13
C VAL A 153 -12.12 -26.08 36.16
N LEU A 154 -12.90 -26.95 36.80
CA LEU A 154 -13.83 -26.58 37.86
C LEU A 154 -13.07 -26.18 39.13
N PHE A 155 -13.71 -25.45 40.04
CA PHE A 155 -13.08 -25.01 41.29
C PHE A 155 -12.46 -26.17 42.11
N PRO A 156 -13.11 -27.34 42.26
CA PRO A 156 -12.50 -28.48 42.95
C PRO A 156 -11.21 -28.97 42.28
N GLU A 157 -11.15 -28.95 40.95
CA GLU A 157 -9.96 -29.37 40.20
C GLU A 157 -8.83 -28.33 40.29
N PHE A 158 -9.17 -27.03 40.33
CA PHE A 158 -8.21 -25.98 40.67
C PHE A 158 -7.63 -26.17 42.07
N LEU A 159 -8.47 -26.50 43.07
CA LEU A 159 -8.03 -26.78 44.43
C LEU A 159 -7.08 -27.97 44.49
N THR A 160 -7.38 -29.07 43.80
CA THR A 160 -6.47 -30.23 43.73
C THR A 160 -5.10 -29.82 43.20
N ARG A 161 -5.05 -29.09 42.08
CA ARG A 161 -3.78 -28.64 41.49
C ARG A 161 -3.03 -27.63 42.36
N ALA A 162 -3.76 -26.75 43.04
CA ALA A 162 -3.16 -25.78 43.94
C ALA A 162 -2.58 -26.48 45.19
N ARG A 163 -3.28 -27.50 45.72
CA ARG A 163 -2.80 -28.36 46.81
C ARG A 163 -1.61 -29.22 46.43
N GLU A 164 -1.54 -29.72 45.20
CA GLU A 164 -0.36 -30.46 44.73
C GLU A 164 0.93 -29.60 44.75
N ARG A 165 0.80 -28.28 44.59
CA ARG A 165 1.95 -27.37 44.59
C ARG A 165 2.23 -26.70 45.91
N HIS A 166 1.18 -26.34 46.65
CA HIS A 166 1.26 -25.53 47.86
C HIS A 166 0.78 -26.26 49.11
N SER A 167 0.44 -27.54 49.00
CA SER A 167 -0.26 -28.30 50.04
C SER A 167 -1.52 -27.53 50.50
N ASP A 168 -1.93 -27.66 51.76
CA ASP A 168 -3.07 -26.91 52.33
C ASP A 168 -2.67 -25.55 52.93
N TYR A 169 -1.58 -24.93 52.45
CA TYR A 169 -1.07 -23.68 53.03
C TYR A 169 -1.98 -22.47 52.75
N TYR A 170 -2.50 -22.33 51.53
CA TYR A 170 -3.37 -21.20 51.18
C TYR A 170 -4.85 -21.57 51.30
N GLN A 171 -5.68 -20.62 51.73
CA GLN A 171 -7.15 -20.73 51.63
C GLN A 171 -7.65 -19.98 50.39
N TYR A 172 -8.80 -20.38 49.87
CA TYR A 172 -9.32 -19.86 48.60
C TYR A 172 -10.76 -19.41 48.74
N ASP A 173 -11.09 -18.24 48.20
CA ASP A 173 -12.47 -17.77 48.13
C ASP A 173 -13.16 -18.36 46.89
N GLU A 174 -13.98 -19.39 47.10
CA GLU A 174 -14.78 -20.04 46.04
C GLU A 174 -15.68 -19.04 45.30
N ALA A 175 -16.24 -18.06 46.02
CA ALA A 175 -17.15 -17.08 45.43
C ALA A 175 -16.43 -16.15 44.44
N SER A 176 -15.10 -16.04 44.52
CA SER A 176 -14.27 -15.27 43.59
C SER A 176 -13.86 -16.05 42.34
N TYR A 177 -14.00 -17.39 42.31
CA TYR A 177 -13.55 -18.19 41.17
C TYR A 177 -14.49 -18.02 39.97
N ARG A 178 -13.95 -17.54 38.85
CA ARG A 178 -14.67 -17.35 37.58
C ARG A 178 -14.09 -18.18 36.43
N GLY A 179 -12.96 -18.85 36.67
CA GLY A 179 -12.32 -19.76 35.72
C GLY A 179 -10.79 -19.76 35.83
N PHE A 180 -10.16 -20.79 35.29
CA PHE A 180 -8.73 -21.07 35.46
C PHE A 180 -7.80 -19.96 34.94
N ASN A 181 -8.19 -19.27 33.87
CA ASN A 181 -7.39 -18.18 33.27
C ASN A 181 -7.70 -16.79 33.85
N LEU A 182 -8.54 -16.72 34.89
CA LEU A 182 -8.96 -15.48 35.54
C LEU A 182 -8.36 -15.39 36.94
N ASP A 183 -8.42 -14.19 37.51
CA ASP A 183 -7.94 -13.93 38.87
C ASP A 183 -8.91 -14.53 39.90
N VAL A 184 -8.34 -15.15 40.93
CA VAL A 184 -9.02 -15.70 42.10
C VAL A 184 -8.44 -15.04 43.34
N THR A 185 -9.26 -14.86 44.37
CA THR A 185 -8.82 -14.36 45.67
C THR A 185 -8.29 -15.52 46.50
N ILE A 186 -7.03 -15.40 46.92
CA ILE A 186 -6.27 -16.39 47.68
C ILE A 186 -5.89 -15.75 49.01
N ILE A 187 -6.02 -16.50 50.09
CA ILE A 187 -5.76 -16.02 51.45
C ILE A 187 -4.49 -16.71 51.93
N CYS A 188 -3.43 -15.91 52.10
CA CYS A 188 -2.22 -16.33 52.78
C CYS A 188 -2.45 -16.31 54.30
N PRO A 189 -2.14 -17.38 55.04
CA PRO A 189 -2.28 -17.39 56.49
C PRO A 189 -1.49 -16.29 57.20
N GLU A 190 -0.34 -15.86 56.64
CA GLU A 190 0.54 -14.87 57.25
C GLU A 190 0.24 -13.43 56.78
N HIS A 191 -0.12 -13.25 55.50
CA HIS A 191 -0.19 -11.93 54.87
C HIS A 191 -1.62 -11.53 54.43
N GLY A 192 -2.61 -12.40 54.67
CA GLY A 192 -4.01 -12.13 54.37
C GLY A 192 -4.40 -12.29 52.89
N PRO A 193 -5.55 -11.73 52.46
CA PRO A 193 -6.11 -11.95 51.13
C PRO A 193 -5.35 -11.17 50.05
N PHE A 194 -5.03 -11.84 48.95
CA PHE A 194 -4.42 -11.28 47.76
C PHE A 194 -5.02 -11.89 46.49
N SER A 195 -4.86 -11.21 45.35
CA SER A 195 -5.45 -11.65 44.08
C SER A 195 -4.39 -12.14 43.10
N GLN A 196 -4.61 -13.29 42.48
CA GLN A 196 -3.72 -13.88 41.49
C GLN A 196 -4.48 -14.76 40.49
N ARG A 197 -3.97 -14.89 39.25
CA ARG A 197 -4.55 -15.82 38.26
C ARG A 197 -4.51 -17.25 38.77
N ALA A 198 -5.65 -17.94 38.75
CA ALA A 198 -5.77 -19.32 39.23
C ALA A 198 -4.77 -20.27 38.54
N GLN A 199 -4.59 -20.15 37.22
CA GLN A 199 -3.58 -20.91 36.48
C GLN A 199 -2.17 -20.67 37.02
N ARG A 200 -1.75 -19.40 37.16
CA ARG A 200 -0.39 -19.06 37.60
C ARG A 200 -0.12 -19.51 39.03
N HIS A 201 -1.14 -19.45 39.87
CA HIS A 201 -1.05 -19.94 41.24
C HIS A 201 -0.88 -21.46 41.29
N ALA A 202 -1.73 -22.21 40.58
CA ALA A 202 -1.63 -23.66 40.44
C ALA A 202 -0.34 -24.12 39.73
N GLU A 203 0.34 -23.24 38.99
CA GLU A 203 1.66 -23.47 38.42
C GLU A 203 2.82 -23.22 39.41
N GLY A 204 2.53 -22.77 40.64
CA GLY A 204 3.49 -22.62 41.75
C GLY A 204 3.86 -21.17 42.11
N SER A 205 3.01 -20.18 41.82
CA SER A 205 3.28 -18.78 42.20
C SER A 205 2.81 -18.48 43.63
N ASP A 206 3.74 -18.04 44.51
CA ASP A 206 3.48 -17.74 45.93
C ASP A 206 2.95 -16.31 46.20
N CYS A 207 2.54 -16.08 47.45
CA CYS A 207 2.30 -14.75 47.99
C CYS A 207 3.57 -13.87 47.87
N LYS A 208 3.42 -12.67 47.33
CA LYS A 208 4.56 -11.76 47.08
C LYS A 208 5.27 -11.34 48.36
N ASP A 209 4.54 -11.28 49.47
CA ASP A 209 5.07 -10.82 50.76
C ASP A 209 5.84 -11.95 51.48
N CYS A 210 5.33 -13.20 51.45
CA CYS A 210 6.10 -14.39 51.86
C CYS A 210 7.40 -14.53 51.06
N VAL A 211 7.32 -14.31 49.73
CA VAL A 211 8.51 -14.35 48.87
C VAL A 211 9.49 -13.26 49.30
N SER A 212 9.01 -12.03 49.53
CA SER A 212 9.81 -10.91 50.05
C SER A 212 10.57 -11.25 51.34
N GLU A 213 9.92 -11.89 52.31
CA GLU A 213 10.55 -12.25 53.59
C GLU A 213 11.58 -13.40 53.45
N SER A 214 11.32 -14.37 52.57
CA SER A 214 12.26 -15.46 52.25
C SER A 214 13.55 -15.01 51.54
N LEU A 215 13.62 -13.76 51.06
CA LEU A 215 14.72 -13.22 50.26
C LEU A 215 15.87 -12.60 51.09
N LYS A 216 15.92 -12.78 52.42
CA LYS A 216 17.15 -12.55 53.22
C LYS A 216 18.08 -13.79 53.18
N LEU A 217 18.46 -14.22 51.99
CA LEU A 217 19.23 -15.46 51.78
C LEU A 217 20.75 -15.18 51.78
N THR A 218 21.52 -15.93 52.58
CA THR A 218 23.00 -15.84 52.58
C THR A 218 23.61 -16.53 51.36
N GLU A 219 24.88 -16.24 51.02
CA GLU A 219 25.58 -16.92 49.91
C GLU A 219 25.60 -18.45 50.10
N GLN A 220 25.80 -18.90 51.34
CA GLN A 220 25.93 -20.32 51.68
C GLN A 220 24.60 -21.07 51.45
N ASP A 221 23.49 -20.48 51.88
CA ASP A 221 22.15 -21.05 51.67
C ASP A 221 21.78 -21.07 50.18
N TRP A 222 22.17 -20.04 49.43
CA TRP A 222 21.96 -19.98 47.99
C TRP A 222 22.72 -21.10 47.26
N ARG A 223 24.00 -21.33 47.59
CA ARG A 223 24.81 -22.41 46.99
C ARG A 223 24.23 -23.79 47.29
N ALA A 224 23.79 -24.03 48.52
CA ALA A 224 23.16 -25.30 48.91
C ALA A 224 21.90 -25.60 48.07
N ARG A 225 21.04 -24.59 47.86
CA ARG A 225 19.84 -24.73 47.02
C ARG A 225 20.15 -25.02 45.55
N ILE A 226 21.23 -24.45 45.01
CA ILE A 226 21.67 -24.75 43.64
C ILE A 226 22.18 -26.20 43.52
N HIS A 227 22.96 -26.66 44.50
CA HIS A 227 23.43 -28.04 44.54
C HIS A 227 22.27 -29.03 44.69
N ASP A 228 21.28 -28.74 45.53
CA ASP A 228 20.10 -29.60 45.69
C ASP A 228 19.29 -29.71 44.39
N LYS A 229 19.12 -28.59 43.67
CA LYS A 229 18.34 -28.54 42.43
C LYS A 229 19.01 -29.21 41.23
N PHE A 230 20.34 -29.07 41.08
CA PHE A 230 21.06 -29.51 39.88
C PHE A 230 22.10 -30.61 40.14
N GLY A 231 22.38 -30.94 41.39
CA GLY A 231 23.43 -31.87 41.80
C GLY A 231 24.81 -31.47 41.30
N SER A 232 25.65 -32.46 41.01
CA SER A 232 26.98 -32.29 40.42
C SER A 232 26.97 -31.89 38.93
N LYS A 233 25.78 -31.78 38.31
CA LYS A 233 25.64 -31.44 36.88
C LYS A 233 25.90 -29.96 36.58
N LEU A 234 25.82 -29.12 37.61
CA LEU A 234 26.02 -27.67 37.51
C LEU A 234 26.91 -27.17 38.65
N THR A 235 28.07 -26.60 38.32
CA THR A 235 28.96 -25.94 39.28
C THR A 235 28.91 -24.43 39.12
N VAL A 236 29.06 -23.69 40.22
CA VAL A 236 28.93 -22.22 40.23
C VAL A 236 30.10 -21.54 40.94
N THR A 237 30.62 -20.48 40.32
CA THR A 237 31.70 -19.64 40.88
C THR A 237 31.25 -18.18 40.94
N ILE A 238 31.62 -17.50 42.03
CA ILE A 238 31.32 -16.09 42.26
C ILE A 238 32.66 -15.36 42.37
N GLN A 239 32.83 -14.29 41.58
CA GLN A 239 34.08 -13.52 41.52
C GLN A 239 33.97 -12.16 42.25
N THR A 240 32.77 -11.79 42.70
CA THR A 240 32.47 -10.50 43.33
C THR A 240 31.87 -10.71 44.72
N PRO A 241 31.97 -9.73 45.64
CA PRO A 241 31.31 -9.81 46.94
C PRO A 241 29.80 -10.09 46.81
N TRP A 242 29.27 -10.95 47.68
CA TRP A 242 27.85 -11.29 47.67
C TRP A 242 26.98 -10.06 47.97
N SER A 243 26.06 -9.76 47.06
CA SER A 243 25.10 -8.65 47.17
C SER A 243 23.65 -9.14 47.04
N GLY A 244 23.41 -10.42 47.29
CA GLY A 244 22.11 -11.07 47.14
C GLY A 244 21.82 -11.54 45.71
N PHE A 245 20.55 -11.62 45.34
CA PHE A 245 20.05 -12.27 44.12
C PHE A 245 20.52 -11.65 42.79
N THR A 246 21.04 -10.42 42.83
CA THR A 246 21.62 -9.74 41.67
C THR A 246 23.09 -10.05 41.45
N THR A 247 23.74 -10.79 42.36
CA THR A 247 25.16 -11.13 42.28
C THR A 247 25.46 -11.85 40.96
N PRO A 248 26.43 -11.35 40.16
CA PRO A 248 26.90 -12.05 38.96
C PRO A 248 27.59 -13.36 39.34
N THR A 249 27.17 -14.45 38.71
CA THR A 249 27.66 -15.81 38.95
C THR A 249 28.05 -16.45 37.62
N HIS A 250 29.20 -17.12 37.60
CA HIS A 250 29.58 -17.98 36.48
C HIS A 250 29.10 -19.41 36.77
N ALA A 251 28.27 -19.94 35.89
CA ALA A 251 27.77 -21.31 35.95
C ALA A 251 28.48 -22.18 34.91
N HIS A 252 28.75 -23.42 35.28
CA HIS A 252 29.39 -24.43 34.44
C HIS A 252 28.57 -25.72 34.46
N CYS A 253 28.25 -26.25 33.29
CA CYS A 253 27.56 -27.52 33.15
C CYS A 253 28.52 -28.65 32.82
N SER A 254 28.70 -29.61 33.74
CA SER A 254 29.61 -30.75 33.56
C SER A 254 29.15 -31.77 32.51
N VAL A 255 27.88 -31.72 32.08
CA VAL A 255 27.34 -32.62 31.05
C VAL A 255 27.69 -32.15 29.63
N HIS A 256 27.77 -30.85 29.40
CA HIS A 256 27.99 -30.25 28.07
C HIS A 256 29.27 -29.42 27.98
N ASP A 257 30.02 -29.30 29.08
CA ASP A 257 31.24 -28.50 29.19
C ASP A 257 31.04 -27.03 28.78
N VAL A 258 29.89 -26.45 29.17
CA VAL A 258 29.53 -25.07 28.82
C VAL A 258 29.58 -24.18 30.05
N HIS A 259 30.24 -23.03 29.91
CA HIS A 259 30.31 -21.96 30.90
C HIS A 259 29.50 -20.73 30.46
N TRP A 260 28.76 -20.11 31.37
CA TRP A 260 28.07 -18.85 31.09
C TRP A 260 27.93 -17.98 32.33
N SER A 261 27.79 -16.67 32.13
CA SER A 261 27.54 -15.70 33.19
C SER A 261 26.03 -15.47 33.36
N VAL A 262 25.55 -15.46 34.60
CA VAL A 262 24.14 -15.38 34.97
C VAL A 262 23.98 -14.74 36.35
N LYS A 263 22.84 -14.12 36.63
CA LYS A 263 22.54 -13.61 37.99
C LYS A 263 22.13 -14.75 38.91
N ALA A 264 22.53 -14.69 40.18
CA ALA A 264 22.21 -15.69 41.21
C ALA A 264 20.72 -16.09 41.25
N GLN A 265 19.79 -15.14 41.12
CA GLN A 265 18.34 -15.41 41.07
C GLN A 265 17.92 -16.33 39.93
N SER A 266 18.55 -16.16 38.76
CA SER A 266 18.12 -16.82 37.53
C SER A 266 18.42 -18.32 37.54
N LEU A 267 19.36 -18.77 38.38
CA LEU A 267 19.63 -20.20 38.57
C LEU A 267 18.59 -20.87 39.49
N LEU A 268 18.03 -20.14 40.46
CA LEU A 268 16.95 -20.65 41.32
C LEU A 268 15.63 -20.79 40.56
N VAL A 269 15.29 -19.80 39.73
CA VAL A 269 14.03 -19.81 38.97
C VAL A 269 14.15 -20.55 37.63
N GLY A 270 15.35 -20.58 37.04
CA GLY A 270 15.61 -21.18 35.73
C GLY A 270 15.89 -22.69 35.77
N ASN A 271 16.05 -23.27 34.57
CA ASN A 271 16.28 -24.71 34.36
C ASN A 271 17.78 -25.07 34.16
N GLY A 272 18.71 -24.17 34.49
CA GLY A 272 20.15 -24.40 34.32
C GLY A 272 20.61 -24.35 32.85
N CYS A 273 21.43 -25.33 32.44
CA CYS A 273 22.03 -25.37 31.10
C CYS A 273 20.96 -25.55 30.00
N ARG A 274 20.98 -24.67 29.01
CA ARG A 274 20.00 -24.67 27.90
C ARG A 274 19.99 -25.98 27.12
N GLU A 275 21.14 -26.64 27.01
CA GLU A 275 21.30 -27.87 26.24
C GLU A 275 20.71 -29.08 26.97
N CYS A 276 20.95 -29.22 28.28
CA CYS A 276 20.28 -30.22 29.12
C CYS A 276 18.76 -30.14 29.01
N VAL A 277 18.23 -28.91 29.08
CA VAL A 277 16.79 -28.65 29.03
C VAL A 277 16.22 -28.99 27.66
N ARG A 278 16.96 -28.71 26.58
CA ARG A 278 16.57 -29.06 25.21
C ARG A 278 16.46 -30.57 25.05
N LEU A 279 17.46 -31.32 25.50
CA LEU A 279 17.47 -32.79 25.44
C LEU A 279 16.33 -33.39 26.27
N GLN A 280 16.14 -32.93 27.51
CA GLN A 280 15.07 -33.42 28.39
C GLN A 280 13.67 -33.15 27.83
N LYS A 281 13.43 -31.99 27.21
CA LYS A 281 12.14 -31.67 26.59
C LYS A 281 11.87 -32.43 25.30
N ASN A 282 12.91 -32.74 24.53
CA ASN A 282 12.75 -33.39 23.23
C ASN A 282 12.70 -34.92 23.31
N ALA A 283 13.18 -35.53 24.40
CA ALA A 283 13.24 -36.99 24.58
C ALA A 283 11.92 -37.74 24.28
N PRO A 284 10.77 -37.42 24.92
CA PRO A 284 9.52 -38.12 24.65
C PRO A 284 8.98 -37.88 23.23
N ARG A 285 9.25 -36.70 22.67
CA ARG A 285 8.86 -36.34 21.30
C ARG A 285 9.69 -37.11 20.26
N LEU A 286 10.99 -37.26 20.49
CA LEU A 286 11.89 -38.02 19.61
C LEU A 286 11.53 -39.51 19.61
N GLU A 287 11.20 -40.07 20.76
CA GLU A 287 10.77 -41.48 20.88
C GLU A 287 9.48 -41.74 20.07
N ALA A 288 8.47 -40.90 20.22
CA ALA A 288 7.23 -41.01 19.45
C ALA A 288 7.46 -40.89 17.93
N LEU A 289 8.34 -39.98 17.50
CA LEU A 289 8.66 -39.79 16.09
C LEU A 289 9.48 -40.95 15.50
N ARG A 290 10.41 -41.52 16.28
CA ARG A 290 11.16 -42.72 15.89
C ARG A 290 10.25 -43.93 15.67
N ASN A 291 9.23 -44.08 16.52
CA ASN A 291 8.22 -45.14 16.35
C ASN A 291 7.28 -44.91 15.15
N ALA A 292 7.13 -43.66 14.70
CA ALA A 292 6.28 -43.29 13.56
C ALA A 292 7.04 -43.21 12.22
N LEU A 293 8.35 -43.47 12.20
CA LEU A 293 9.18 -43.43 10.99
C LEU A 293 8.79 -44.56 10.01
N PRO A 294 8.55 -44.25 8.73
CA PRO A 294 8.30 -45.27 7.72
C PRO A 294 9.51 -46.21 7.51
N PRO A 295 9.31 -47.50 7.15
CA PRO A 295 10.39 -48.48 7.06
C PRO A 295 11.54 -48.13 6.11
N ASN A 296 11.26 -47.39 5.03
CA ASN A 296 12.25 -46.91 4.06
C ASN A 296 13.19 -45.82 4.61
N HIS A 297 12.93 -45.30 5.81
CA HIS A 297 13.74 -44.30 6.49
C HIS A 297 14.39 -44.83 7.78
N ALA A 298 14.60 -46.16 7.88
CA ALA A 298 15.26 -46.78 9.03
C ALA A 298 16.66 -46.21 9.33
N HIS A 299 17.34 -45.62 8.33
CA HIS A 299 18.62 -44.93 8.52
C HIS A 299 18.53 -43.70 9.43
N LEU A 300 17.31 -43.21 9.74
CA LEU A 300 17.06 -42.05 10.60
C LEU A 300 16.67 -42.40 12.04
N LEU A 301 16.73 -43.68 12.45
CA LEU A 301 16.38 -44.09 13.82
C LEU A 301 17.24 -43.40 14.89
N ASN A 302 18.49 -43.06 14.56
CA ASN A 302 19.41 -42.36 15.45
C ASN A 302 19.33 -40.82 15.36
N CYS A 303 18.43 -40.27 14.53
CA CYS A 303 18.28 -38.82 14.37
C CYS A 303 17.92 -38.13 15.69
N GLU A 304 18.57 -37.01 15.99
CA GLU A 304 18.37 -36.23 17.22
C GLU A 304 17.51 -34.97 17.01
N ASN A 305 17.15 -34.67 15.77
CA ASN A 305 16.34 -33.51 15.41
C ASN A 305 14.85 -33.87 15.22
N PRO A 306 13.97 -33.53 16.17
CA PRO A 306 12.54 -33.89 16.08
C PRO A 306 11.82 -33.18 14.93
N ASN A 307 12.22 -31.95 14.58
CA ASN A 307 11.59 -31.22 13.48
C ASN A 307 11.95 -31.83 12.12
N PHE A 308 13.15 -32.41 11.99
CA PHE A 308 13.54 -33.11 10.78
C PHE A 308 12.74 -34.41 10.61
N LEU A 309 12.60 -35.21 11.69
CA LEU A 309 11.81 -36.43 11.66
C LEU A 309 10.33 -36.15 11.32
N GLU A 310 9.72 -35.12 11.90
CA GLU A 310 8.36 -34.69 11.54
C GLU A 310 8.22 -34.34 10.06
N PHE A 311 9.20 -33.59 9.51
CA PHE A 311 9.23 -33.28 8.09
C PHE A 311 9.30 -34.55 7.24
N VAL A 312 10.20 -35.49 7.57
CA VAL A 312 10.37 -36.74 6.81
C VAL A 312 9.09 -37.57 6.82
N ILE A 313 8.46 -37.76 7.99
CA ILE A 313 7.22 -38.52 8.13
C ILE A 313 6.10 -37.88 7.31
N ALA A 314 5.94 -36.55 7.39
CA ALA A 314 4.92 -35.82 6.65
C ALA A 314 5.18 -35.85 5.12
N ALA A 315 6.44 -35.72 4.71
CA ALA A 315 6.83 -35.74 3.31
C ALA A 315 6.67 -37.14 2.69
N ASP A 316 7.00 -38.20 3.43
CA ASP A 316 6.79 -39.58 2.98
C ASP A 316 5.31 -39.90 2.80
N LYS A 317 4.45 -39.45 3.72
CA LYS A 317 2.98 -39.56 3.59
C LYS A 317 2.46 -38.86 2.32
N LYS A 318 3.09 -37.76 1.90
CA LYS A 318 2.70 -36.99 0.71
C LYS A 318 3.16 -37.64 -0.59
N HIS A 319 4.36 -38.20 -0.60
CA HIS A 319 5.05 -38.64 -1.82
C HIS A 319 5.19 -40.16 -1.97
N SER A 320 4.71 -40.94 -1.00
CA SER A 320 4.66 -42.40 -1.03
C SER A 320 6.02 -43.03 -1.34
N MET A 321 7.01 -42.78 -0.47
CA MET A 321 8.33 -43.43 -0.49
C MET A 321 9.28 -43.08 -1.66
N ARG A 322 9.00 -42.02 -2.43
CA ARG A 322 9.79 -41.65 -3.63
C ARG A 322 11.10 -40.91 -3.35
N TYR A 323 11.31 -40.46 -2.12
CA TYR A 323 12.45 -39.60 -1.76
C TYR A 323 13.16 -40.10 -0.51
N GLN A 324 14.45 -39.82 -0.43
CA GLN A 324 15.28 -39.95 0.76
C GLN A 324 15.74 -38.57 1.24
N TYR A 325 16.02 -38.49 2.54
CA TYR A 325 16.39 -37.25 3.22
C TYR A 325 17.60 -37.46 4.12
N ALA A 326 18.38 -36.40 4.32
CA ALA A 326 19.56 -36.39 5.18
C ALA A 326 19.48 -35.28 6.23
N GLU A 327 19.72 -35.62 7.50
CA GLU A 327 19.62 -34.69 8.63
C GLU A 327 20.60 -33.51 8.50
N ALA A 328 21.83 -33.77 8.05
CA ALA A 328 22.87 -32.75 7.85
C ALA A 328 22.47 -31.64 6.87
N GLN A 329 21.51 -31.92 5.97
CA GLN A 329 21.02 -30.97 4.97
C GLN A 329 19.73 -30.24 5.42
N PHE A 330 19.26 -30.48 6.65
CA PHE A 330 18.06 -29.85 7.21
C PHE A 330 18.42 -28.83 8.30
N VAL A 331 18.30 -27.54 7.97
CA VAL A 331 18.53 -26.45 8.92
C VAL A 331 17.22 -26.00 9.58
N SER A 332 16.18 -25.77 8.78
CA SER A 332 14.83 -25.39 9.26
C SER A 332 13.81 -25.49 8.13
N MET A 333 12.52 -25.44 8.47
CA MET A 333 11.41 -25.39 7.49
C MET A 333 11.47 -24.21 6.50
N SER A 334 12.23 -23.16 6.85
CA SER A 334 12.37 -21.93 6.05
C SER A 334 13.61 -21.90 5.16
N ARG A 335 14.46 -22.93 5.23
CA ARG A 335 15.72 -23.03 4.48
C ARG A 335 15.66 -24.20 3.53
N TYR A 336 16.27 -24.05 2.36
CA TYR A 336 16.35 -25.12 1.38
C TYR A 336 17.08 -26.34 1.97
N CYS A 337 16.51 -27.52 1.78
CA CYS A 337 17.12 -28.81 2.04
C CYS A 337 17.35 -29.57 0.72
N GLU A 338 18.16 -30.62 0.79
CA GLU A 338 18.33 -31.57 -0.31
C GLU A 338 17.31 -32.71 -0.15
N ILE A 339 16.55 -32.97 -1.21
CA ILE A 339 15.65 -34.12 -1.33
C ILE A 339 16.21 -35.04 -2.42
N THR A 340 16.38 -36.32 -2.12
CA THR A 340 16.96 -37.29 -3.05
C THR A 340 15.89 -38.15 -3.66
N CYS A 341 15.57 -37.94 -4.94
CA CYS A 341 14.70 -38.83 -5.69
C CYS A 341 15.46 -40.12 -6.02
N GLN A 342 14.83 -41.28 -5.78
CA GLN A 342 15.46 -42.58 -6.04
C GLN A 342 15.77 -42.82 -7.54
N LEU A 343 15.08 -42.12 -8.44
CA LEU A 343 15.26 -42.30 -9.89
C LEU A 343 16.20 -41.25 -10.52
N HIS A 344 16.16 -40.01 -10.03
CA HIS A 344 16.81 -38.87 -10.70
C HIS A 344 17.80 -38.10 -9.81
N GLY A 345 18.15 -38.67 -8.66
CA GLY A 345 19.13 -38.09 -7.73
C GLY A 345 18.59 -36.91 -6.92
N TRP A 346 19.51 -36.11 -6.38
CA TRP A 346 19.20 -35.05 -5.44
C TRP A 346 18.75 -33.76 -6.13
N SER A 347 17.87 -33.03 -5.45
CA SER A 347 17.44 -31.69 -5.85
C SER A 347 17.25 -30.81 -4.62
N ARG A 348 17.42 -29.51 -4.80
CA ARG A 348 17.31 -28.53 -3.71
C ARG A 348 15.90 -27.95 -3.65
N MET A 349 15.24 -28.07 -2.50
CA MET A 349 13.85 -27.63 -2.34
C MET A 349 13.59 -27.07 -0.93
N LEU A 350 12.60 -26.20 -0.79
CA LEU A 350 12.11 -25.79 0.52
C LEU A 350 11.26 -26.92 1.13
N PRO A 351 11.48 -27.29 2.40
CA PRO A 351 10.68 -28.31 3.08
C PRO A 351 9.16 -28.07 2.96
N GLN A 352 8.71 -26.83 3.15
CA GLN A 352 7.30 -26.49 3.02
C GLN A 352 6.76 -26.71 1.60
N ALA A 353 7.49 -26.27 0.57
CA ALA A 353 7.09 -26.46 -0.82
C ALA A 353 7.01 -27.95 -1.19
N HIS A 354 7.88 -28.77 -0.62
CA HIS A 354 7.85 -30.22 -0.80
C HIS A 354 6.60 -30.85 -0.15
N LEU A 355 6.24 -30.43 1.07
CA LEU A 355 5.01 -30.86 1.75
C LEU A 355 3.74 -30.42 1.00
N ASP A 356 3.77 -29.27 0.34
CA ASP A 356 2.68 -28.78 -0.51
C ASP A 356 2.49 -29.64 -1.77
N GLY A 357 3.48 -30.48 -2.11
CA GLY A 357 3.40 -31.49 -3.17
C GLY A 357 4.42 -31.31 -4.30
N GLN A 358 5.33 -30.32 -4.22
CA GLN A 358 6.41 -30.20 -5.20
C GLN A 358 7.43 -31.31 -5.01
N GLY A 359 7.99 -31.85 -6.09
CA GLY A 359 8.96 -32.95 -6.03
C GLY A 359 10.02 -32.86 -7.12
N CYS A 360 10.50 -34.02 -7.56
CA CYS A 360 11.42 -34.15 -8.66
C CYS A 360 10.78 -33.62 -9.95
N ASN A 361 11.38 -32.57 -10.50
CA ASN A 361 10.99 -31.95 -11.76
C ASN A 361 11.00 -32.94 -12.94
N VAL A 362 11.91 -33.93 -12.97
CA VAL A 362 11.96 -34.96 -14.02
C VAL A 362 10.75 -35.91 -13.90
N CYS A 363 10.42 -36.39 -12.69
CA CYS A 363 9.22 -37.20 -12.45
C CYS A 363 7.94 -36.45 -12.83
N ASP A 364 7.86 -35.16 -12.52
CA ASP A 364 6.71 -34.32 -12.85
C ASP A 364 6.60 -34.11 -14.37
N TYR A 365 7.73 -33.86 -15.02
CA TYR A 365 7.82 -33.71 -16.48
C TYR A 365 7.42 -35.01 -17.21
N GLN A 366 7.92 -36.17 -16.77
CA GLN A 366 7.55 -37.46 -17.34
C GLN A 366 6.06 -37.74 -17.20
N ARG A 367 5.47 -37.50 -16.02
CA ARG A 367 4.03 -37.68 -15.80
C ARG A 367 3.21 -36.76 -16.71
N ALA A 368 3.59 -35.49 -16.82
CA ALA A 368 2.93 -34.54 -17.70
C ALA A 368 3.06 -34.95 -19.18
N PHE A 369 4.24 -35.41 -19.60
CA PHE A 369 4.48 -35.92 -20.95
C PHE A 369 3.56 -37.10 -21.26
N ILE A 370 3.55 -38.14 -20.41
CA ILE A 370 2.76 -39.35 -20.62
C ILE A 370 1.26 -39.02 -20.66
N ALA A 371 0.78 -38.16 -19.76
CA ALA A 371 -0.62 -37.73 -19.75
C ALA A 371 -1.02 -37.04 -21.06
N ASN A 372 -0.19 -36.11 -21.56
CA ASN A 372 -0.43 -35.44 -22.84
C ASN A 372 -0.36 -36.42 -24.01
N ALA A 373 0.60 -37.34 -24.00
CA ALA A 373 0.80 -38.31 -25.06
C ALA A 373 -0.32 -39.37 -25.12
N LEU A 374 -0.87 -39.76 -23.97
CA LEU A 374 -2.08 -40.59 -23.86
C LEU A 374 -3.32 -39.85 -24.37
N ALA A 375 -3.48 -38.57 -24.03
CA ALA A 375 -4.61 -37.78 -24.50
C ALA A 375 -4.62 -37.59 -26.03
N LEU A 376 -3.45 -37.49 -26.65
CA LEU A 376 -3.31 -37.29 -28.09
C LEU A 376 -3.31 -38.59 -28.90
N PHE A 377 -2.69 -39.65 -28.36
CA PHE A 377 -2.40 -40.87 -29.13
C PHE A 377 -2.58 -42.17 -28.34
N GLY A 378 -3.30 -42.16 -27.22
CA GLY A 378 -3.39 -43.30 -26.29
C GLY A 378 -3.96 -44.58 -26.89
N GLU A 379 -4.82 -44.49 -27.90
CA GLU A 379 -5.36 -45.67 -28.60
C GLU A 379 -4.34 -46.32 -29.56
N ARG A 380 -3.30 -45.58 -29.96
CA ARG A 380 -2.33 -46.03 -30.98
C ARG A 380 -0.97 -46.39 -30.42
N ASN A 381 -0.66 -45.90 -29.22
CA ASN A 381 0.69 -45.94 -28.65
C ASN A 381 0.68 -46.32 -27.17
N ASP A 382 1.64 -47.14 -26.77
CA ASP A 382 1.92 -47.54 -25.40
C ASP A 382 3.21 -46.84 -24.90
N TYR A 383 3.08 -46.20 -23.74
CA TYR A 383 4.10 -45.35 -23.11
C TYR A 383 4.74 -45.97 -21.86
N SER A 384 4.47 -47.25 -21.58
CA SER A 384 5.05 -47.97 -20.44
C SER A 384 6.58 -47.93 -20.37
N ARG A 385 7.25 -47.75 -21.51
CA ARG A 385 8.73 -47.69 -21.63
C ARG A 385 9.32 -46.28 -21.64
N VAL A 386 8.51 -45.24 -21.45
CA VAL A 386 9.00 -43.86 -21.41
C VAL A 386 9.61 -43.59 -20.03
N ALA A 387 10.91 -43.33 -20.02
CA ALA A 387 11.64 -42.86 -18.85
C ALA A 387 12.52 -41.66 -19.26
N PHE A 388 12.42 -40.57 -18.51
CA PHE A 388 13.26 -39.38 -18.72
C PHE A 388 14.42 -39.35 -17.74
N GLN A 389 15.60 -38.96 -18.22
CA GLN A 389 16.78 -38.64 -17.40
C GLN A 389 16.84 -37.13 -17.10
N SER A 390 16.23 -36.29 -17.94
CA SER A 390 16.24 -34.84 -17.81
C SER A 390 14.90 -34.19 -18.20
N THR A 391 14.71 -32.92 -17.84
CA THR A 391 13.54 -32.13 -18.25
C THR A 391 13.70 -31.57 -19.67
N SER A 392 14.00 -32.42 -20.64
CA SER A 392 14.31 -32.02 -22.02
C SER A 392 13.30 -32.56 -23.02
N ALA A 393 12.68 -31.68 -23.80
CA ALA A 393 11.81 -32.05 -24.91
C ALA A 393 12.58 -32.68 -26.09
N LYS A 394 13.91 -32.52 -26.13
CA LYS A 394 14.77 -33.12 -27.16
C LYS A 394 15.18 -34.55 -26.82
N GLU A 395 14.94 -35.00 -25.59
CA GLU A 395 15.32 -36.33 -25.15
C GLU A 395 14.60 -37.40 -25.96
N VAL A 396 15.33 -38.47 -26.28
CA VAL A 396 14.82 -39.58 -27.08
C VAL A 396 14.05 -40.51 -26.16
N ILE A 397 12.77 -40.69 -26.47
CA ILE A 397 11.86 -41.59 -25.76
C ILE A 397 11.60 -42.83 -26.59
N THR A 398 11.32 -43.94 -25.92
CA THR A 398 10.97 -45.22 -26.55
C THR A 398 9.47 -45.46 -26.39
N VAL A 399 8.78 -45.63 -27.51
CA VAL A 399 7.31 -45.76 -27.58
C VAL A 399 6.97 -47.00 -28.42
N ARG A 400 5.95 -47.75 -28.00
CA ARG A 400 5.44 -48.91 -28.74
C ARG A 400 4.20 -48.51 -29.53
N CYS A 401 4.17 -48.79 -30.83
CA CYS A 401 2.96 -48.67 -31.64
C CYS A 401 2.09 -49.90 -31.39
N VAL A 402 0.86 -49.70 -30.95
CA VAL A 402 -0.10 -50.78 -30.64
C VAL A 402 -0.56 -51.46 -31.93
N GLU A 403 -0.82 -50.69 -32.99
CA GLU A 403 -1.36 -51.21 -34.26
C GLU A 403 -0.38 -52.14 -35.01
N HIS A 404 0.93 -51.87 -34.92
CA HIS A 404 1.96 -52.62 -35.65
C HIS A 404 2.92 -53.37 -34.72
N GLU A 405 2.64 -53.37 -33.41
CA GLU A 405 3.45 -54.00 -32.35
C GLU A 405 4.96 -53.66 -32.40
N LEU A 406 5.29 -52.49 -32.95
CA LEU A 406 6.66 -52.09 -33.22
C LEU A 406 7.13 -51.04 -32.21
N VAL A 407 8.27 -51.32 -31.56
CA VAL A 407 8.94 -50.40 -30.64
C VAL A 407 9.93 -49.56 -31.43
N SER A 408 9.83 -48.24 -31.32
CA SER A 408 10.83 -47.33 -31.89
C SER A 408 11.07 -46.14 -30.98
N SER A 409 12.10 -45.39 -31.30
CA SER A 409 12.55 -44.26 -30.51
C SER A 409 12.47 -42.98 -31.33
N GLN A 410 12.00 -41.90 -30.70
CA GLN A 410 12.03 -40.56 -31.28
C GLN A 410 12.11 -39.51 -30.18
N SER A 411 12.37 -38.25 -30.52
CA SER A 411 12.36 -37.20 -29.49
C SER A 411 10.96 -36.94 -28.95
N ALA A 412 10.87 -36.61 -27.66
CA ALA A 412 9.61 -36.29 -27.00
C ALA A 412 8.83 -35.17 -27.72
N GLU A 413 9.54 -34.14 -28.18
CA GLU A 413 8.96 -33.04 -28.96
C GLU A 413 8.41 -33.51 -30.32
N ALA A 414 9.17 -34.33 -31.07
CA ALA A 414 8.70 -34.84 -32.34
C ALA A 414 7.45 -35.71 -32.18
N HIS A 415 7.39 -36.48 -31.09
CA HIS A 415 6.24 -37.30 -30.73
C HIS A 415 4.99 -36.47 -30.44
N LEU A 416 5.09 -35.47 -29.57
CA LEU A 416 3.95 -34.60 -29.25
C LEU A 416 3.46 -33.78 -30.46
N ARG A 417 4.35 -33.46 -31.41
CA ARG A 417 3.99 -32.83 -32.69
C ARG A 417 3.31 -33.79 -33.68
N GLY A 418 3.14 -35.06 -33.34
CA GLY A 418 2.47 -36.07 -34.17
C GLY A 418 3.36 -36.68 -35.25
N SER A 419 4.68 -36.64 -35.08
CA SER A 419 5.59 -37.34 -36.02
C SER A 419 5.44 -38.85 -35.87
N HIS A 420 5.26 -39.54 -37.00
CA HIS A 420 5.15 -40.99 -37.02
C HIS A 420 6.52 -41.63 -36.75
N PHE A 421 6.67 -42.26 -35.57
CA PHE A 421 7.85 -43.09 -35.24
C PHE A 421 7.80 -44.46 -35.93
N CYS A 422 6.60 -45.05 -36.06
CA CYS A 422 6.44 -46.32 -36.74
C CYS A 422 6.70 -46.16 -38.25
N PRO A 423 7.66 -46.92 -38.84
CA PRO A 423 7.98 -46.85 -40.27
C PRO A 423 6.77 -47.19 -41.15
N GLN A 424 5.91 -48.11 -40.70
CA GLN A 424 4.73 -48.54 -41.43
C GLN A 424 3.65 -47.45 -41.43
N CYS A 425 3.36 -46.84 -40.26
CA CYS A 425 2.47 -45.66 -40.19
C CYS A 425 3.01 -44.49 -41.03
N ARG A 426 4.34 -44.30 -41.05
CA ARG A 426 5.00 -43.24 -41.82
C ARG A 426 4.87 -43.48 -43.33
N ALA A 427 5.01 -44.73 -43.79
CA ALA A 427 4.82 -45.10 -45.19
C ALA A 427 3.35 -44.90 -45.62
N ALA A 428 2.39 -45.33 -44.80
CA ALA A 428 0.96 -45.09 -45.03
C ALA A 428 0.63 -43.59 -45.12
N SER A 429 1.23 -42.78 -44.25
CA SER A 429 1.08 -41.31 -44.27
C SER A 429 1.61 -40.63 -45.53
N ARG A 430 2.60 -41.21 -46.24
CA ARG A 430 3.21 -40.59 -47.44
C ARG A 430 2.34 -40.71 -48.68
N LYS A 431 1.41 -41.67 -48.71
CA LYS A 431 0.47 -41.88 -49.83
C LYS A 431 -0.69 -40.87 -49.86
N LEU A 432 -0.90 -40.11 -48.79
CA LEU A 432 -1.97 -39.11 -48.67
C LEU A 432 -1.54 -37.76 -49.25
N SER A 433 -2.42 -37.13 -50.03
CA SER A 433 -2.30 -35.74 -50.48
C SER A 433 -2.24 -34.75 -49.31
N THR A 434 -1.79 -33.53 -49.56
CA THR A 434 -1.71 -32.48 -48.52
C THR A 434 -3.08 -32.14 -47.93
N ALA A 435 -4.15 -32.22 -48.72
CA ALA A 435 -5.52 -32.00 -48.25
C ALA A 435 -5.99 -33.13 -47.33
N GLU A 436 -5.79 -34.39 -47.73
CA GLU A 436 -6.14 -35.57 -46.93
C GLU A 436 -5.35 -35.62 -45.61
N ARG A 437 -4.07 -35.20 -45.63
CA ARG A 437 -3.25 -35.10 -44.40
C ARG A 437 -3.78 -34.04 -43.44
N ARG A 438 -4.22 -32.88 -43.95
CA ARG A 438 -4.81 -31.80 -43.13
C ARG A 438 -6.13 -32.24 -42.52
N GLN A 439 -6.98 -32.90 -43.29
CA GLN A 439 -8.27 -33.41 -42.83
C GLN A 439 -8.08 -34.53 -41.79
N ARG A 440 -7.15 -35.45 -42.01
CA ARG A 440 -6.81 -36.52 -41.05
C ARG A 440 -6.26 -35.99 -39.72
N ASN A 441 -5.50 -34.89 -39.74
CA ASN A 441 -4.88 -34.31 -38.55
C ASN A 441 -5.73 -33.23 -37.86
N GLN A 442 -6.84 -32.80 -38.49
CA GLN A 442 -7.71 -31.74 -37.99
C GLN A 442 -8.28 -32.01 -36.59
N PRO A 443 -8.75 -33.23 -36.25
CA PRO A 443 -9.31 -33.51 -34.92
C PRO A 443 -8.28 -33.29 -33.81
N SER A 444 -7.05 -33.80 -34.00
CA SER A 444 -5.94 -33.64 -33.04
C SER A 444 -5.54 -32.17 -32.88
N LEU A 445 -5.57 -31.40 -33.97
CA LEU A 445 -5.29 -29.96 -33.93
C LEU A 445 -6.36 -29.18 -33.15
N ILE A 446 -7.64 -29.51 -33.32
CA ILE A 446 -8.76 -28.90 -32.57
C ILE A 446 -8.64 -29.21 -31.08
N GLN A 447 -8.32 -30.46 -30.72
CA GLN A 447 -8.16 -30.86 -29.33
C GLN A 447 -6.98 -30.16 -28.66
N ALA A 448 -5.84 -30.06 -29.34
CA ALA A 448 -4.67 -29.31 -28.87
C ALA A 448 -5.00 -27.82 -28.67
N PHE A 449 -5.69 -27.19 -29.63
CA PHE A 449 -6.12 -25.80 -29.50
C PHE A 449 -7.06 -25.58 -28.30
N LYS A 450 -8.07 -26.44 -28.11
CA LYS A 450 -9.01 -26.34 -26.98
C LYS A 450 -8.28 -26.42 -25.63
N LEU A 451 -7.31 -27.32 -25.50
CA LEU A 451 -6.50 -27.47 -24.29
C LEU A 451 -5.64 -26.22 -24.01
N GLU A 452 -4.87 -25.75 -24.99
CA GLU A 452 -4.01 -24.56 -24.83
C GLU A 452 -4.83 -23.28 -24.58
N ALA A 453 -5.99 -23.16 -25.24
CA ALA A 453 -6.95 -22.09 -25.01
C ALA A 453 -7.49 -22.09 -23.57
N PHE A 454 -7.84 -23.26 -23.05
CA PHE A 454 -8.31 -23.41 -21.68
C PHE A 454 -7.21 -23.07 -20.67
N GLN A 455 -5.98 -23.54 -20.89
CA GLN A 455 -4.83 -23.20 -20.02
C GLN A 455 -4.53 -21.69 -20.04
N THR A 456 -4.63 -21.06 -21.20
CA THR A 456 -4.29 -19.63 -21.37
C THR A 456 -5.37 -18.70 -20.81
N HIS A 457 -6.64 -19.03 -21.02
CA HIS A 457 -7.75 -18.12 -20.73
C HIS A 457 -8.73 -18.64 -19.69
N GLY A 458 -8.51 -19.83 -19.12
CA GLY A 458 -9.35 -20.41 -18.06
C GLY A 458 -10.80 -20.64 -18.47
N GLY A 459 -11.04 -21.02 -19.73
CA GLY A 459 -12.40 -21.28 -20.25
C GLY A 459 -13.26 -20.04 -20.51
N LYS A 460 -12.68 -18.83 -20.50
CA LYS A 460 -13.41 -17.56 -20.69
C LYS A 460 -14.05 -17.32 -22.05
N TYR A 461 -13.70 -18.09 -23.07
CA TYR A 461 -14.12 -17.85 -24.45
C TYR A 461 -14.78 -19.07 -25.07
N GLN A 462 -15.70 -18.81 -25.99
CA GLN A 462 -16.36 -19.83 -26.81
C GLN A 462 -15.86 -19.73 -28.26
N TYR A 463 -15.92 -20.87 -28.97
CA TYR A 463 -15.36 -21.02 -30.31
C TYR A 463 -16.42 -21.61 -31.27
N PRO A 464 -17.39 -20.80 -31.71
CA PRO A 464 -18.61 -21.30 -32.38
C PRO A 464 -18.39 -21.91 -33.77
N ALA A 465 -17.26 -21.63 -34.41
CA ALA A 465 -16.96 -22.11 -35.77
C ALA A 465 -15.63 -22.88 -35.84
N LEU A 466 -15.14 -23.38 -34.70
CA LEU A 466 -13.80 -23.93 -34.59
C LEU A 466 -13.57 -25.14 -35.48
N GLU A 467 -14.55 -26.05 -35.58
CA GLU A 467 -14.46 -27.25 -36.40
C GLU A 467 -14.27 -26.92 -37.90
N ASN A 468 -14.81 -25.79 -38.36
CA ASN A 468 -14.77 -25.38 -39.76
C ASN A 468 -13.61 -24.43 -40.09
N GLU A 469 -13.05 -23.76 -39.09
CA GLU A 469 -12.04 -22.71 -39.30
C GLU A 469 -10.59 -23.19 -39.06
N LEU A 470 -10.41 -24.18 -38.19
CA LEU A 470 -9.08 -24.57 -37.74
C LEU A 470 -8.50 -25.72 -38.57
N HIS A 471 -7.61 -25.38 -39.51
CA HIS A 471 -6.85 -26.36 -40.31
C HIS A 471 -5.33 -26.30 -40.05
N THR A 472 -4.83 -25.17 -39.54
CA THR A 472 -3.43 -24.92 -39.15
C THR A 472 -3.37 -23.89 -38.01
N TRP A 473 -2.24 -23.78 -37.31
CA TRP A 473 -2.05 -22.77 -36.23
C TRP A 473 -2.09 -21.30 -36.70
N VAL A 474 -1.93 -21.03 -38.00
CA VAL A 474 -2.07 -19.68 -38.56
C VAL A 474 -3.50 -19.34 -38.97
N SER A 475 -4.40 -20.33 -38.97
CA SER A 475 -5.82 -20.14 -39.32
C SER A 475 -6.46 -19.10 -38.41
N LYS A 476 -7.35 -18.29 -38.97
CA LYS A 476 -8.16 -17.35 -38.20
C LYS A 476 -9.26 -18.12 -37.50
N VAL A 477 -9.40 -17.91 -36.21
CA VAL A 477 -10.42 -18.56 -35.38
C VAL A 477 -11.35 -17.50 -34.83
N THR A 478 -12.65 -17.75 -34.90
CA THR A 478 -13.69 -16.90 -34.36
C THR A 478 -13.82 -17.16 -32.87
N VAL A 479 -13.47 -16.15 -32.07
CA VAL A 479 -13.48 -16.20 -30.61
C VAL A 479 -14.60 -15.32 -30.09
N PHE A 480 -15.53 -15.91 -29.36
CA PHE A 480 -16.62 -15.21 -28.70
C PHE A 480 -16.34 -15.03 -27.21
N CYS A 481 -16.46 -13.79 -26.75
CA CYS A 481 -16.40 -13.43 -25.34
C CYS A 481 -17.83 -13.28 -24.79
N PRO A 482 -18.32 -14.22 -23.96
CA PRO A 482 -19.66 -14.15 -23.39
C PRO A 482 -19.83 -12.94 -22.47
N GLU A 483 -18.82 -12.59 -21.67
CA GLU A 483 -18.87 -11.44 -20.75
C GLU A 483 -19.19 -10.10 -21.44
N HIS A 484 -18.68 -9.90 -22.66
CA HIS A 484 -18.86 -8.63 -23.39
C HIS A 484 -19.70 -8.76 -24.65
N SER A 485 -20.30 -9.94 -24.89
CA SER A 485 -21.00 -10.30 -26.12
C SER A 485 -20.24 -9.81 -27.36
N PHE A 486 -18.93 -10.10 -27.39
CA PHE A 486 -18.01 -9.55 -28.37
C PHE A 486 -17.21 -10.64 -29.05
N THR A 487 -17.26 -10.65 -30.38
CA THR A 487 -16.52 -11.60 -31.21
C THR A 487 -15.28 -10.94 -31.83
N PHE A 488 -14.17 -11.66 -31.85
CA PHE A 488 -12.93 -11.23 -32.50
C PHE A 488 -12.21 -12.43 -33.15
N THR A 489 -11.37 -12.16 -34.16
CA THR A 489 -10.77 -13.18 -35.03
C THR A 489 -9.23 -13.14 -35.03
N PRO A 490 -8.58 -13.59 -33.95
CA PRO A 490 -7.13 -13.79 -33.93
C PRO A 490 -6.72 -14.98 -34.81
N SER A 491 -5.42 -15.14 -35.09
CA SER A 491 -4.93 -16.46 -35.51
C SER A 491 -4.93 -17.40 -34.32
N ALA A 492 -5.09 -18.70 -34.55
CA ALA A 492 -5.10 -19.71 -33.49
C ALA A 492 -3.84 -19.59 -32.60
N ALA A 493 -2.66 -19.48 -33.20
CA ALA A 493 -1.39 -19.24 -32.49
C ALA A 493 -1.41 -17.94 -31.67
N ALA A 494 -1.88 -16.81 -32.22
CA ALA A 494 -1.88 -15.55 -31.46
C ALA A 494 -2.83 -15.58 -30.26
N HIS A 495 -3.87 -16.43 -30.30
CA HIS A 495 -4.84 -16.60 -29.22
C HIS A 495 -4.30 -17.42 -28.05
N VAL A 496 -3.44 -18.41 -28.30
CA VAL A 496 -2.96 -19.36 -27.27
C VAL A 496 -1.47 -19.26 -26.93
N GLN A 497 -0.64 -18.80 -27.87
CA GLN A 497 0.82 -18.91 -27.74
C GLN A 497 1.38 -17.94 -26.69
N GLN A 498 2.13 -18.49 -25.74
CA GLN A 498 2.86 -17.71 -24.73
C GLN A 498 4.27 -17.39 -25.23
N GLY A 499 4.56 -16.11 -25.42
CA GLY A 499 5.87 -15.60 -25.81
C GLY A 499 6.10 -14.20 -25.25
N ARG A 500 6.96 -13.38 -25.89
CA ARG A 500 7.20 -11.98 -25.47
C ARG A 500 5.95 -11.08 -25.50
N ARG A 501 4.88 -11.48 -26.19
CA ARG A 501 3.61 -10.75 -26.25
C ARG A 501 2.52 -11.54 -25.54
N SER A 502 1.69 -10.84 -24.77
CA SER A 502 0.56 -11.47 -24.10
C SER A 502 -0.44 -12.05 -25.12
N PRO A 503 -1.04 -13.21 -24.83
CA PRO A 503 -2.05 -13.83 -25.70
C PRO A 503 -3.16 -12.87 -26.10
N ALA A 504 -3.63 -13.00 -27.35
CA ALA A 504 -4.77 -12.26 -27.85
C ALA A 504 -6.02 -12.63 -27.03
N GLY A 505 -6.81 -11.62 -26.68
CA GLY A 505 -7.98 -11.77 -25.84
C GLY A 505 -8.86 -10.54 -25.96
N CYS A 506 -10.03 -10.57 -25.33
CA CYS A 506 -10.97 -9.47 -25.35
C CYS A 506 -10.34 -8.20 -24.77
N GLN A 507 -10.26 -7.16 -25.60
CA GLN A 507 -9.70 -5.86 -25.21
C GLN A 507 -10.56 -5.15 -24.15
N ARG A 508 -11.84 -5.51 -24.04
CA ARG A 508 -12.74 -4.98 -23.01
C ARG A 508 -12.44 -5.60 -21.64
N CYS A 509 -12.29 -6.93 -21.54
CA CYS A 509 -11.82 -7.59 -20.31
C CYS A 509 -10.49 -7.01 -19.80
N LYS A 510 -9.52 -6.78 -20.70
CA LYS A 510 -8.21 -6.19 -20.35
C LYS A 510 -8.34 -4.76 -19.80
N GLY A 511 -9.24 -3.96 -20.38
CA GLY A 511 -9.51 -2.60 -19.92
C GLY A 511 -10.26 -2.54 -18.58
N ASP A 512 -11.25 -3.42 -18.37
CA ASP A 512 -12.07 -3.44 -17.15
C ASP A 512 -11.24 -3.88 -15.93
N ALA A 513 -10.36 -4.87 -16.10
CA ALA A 513 -9.42 -5.29 -15.07
C ALA A 513 -8.38 -4.21 -14.70
N SER A 514 -8.10 -3.26 -15.59
CA SER A 514 -7.23 -2.11 -15.33
C SER A 514 -7.99 -0.98 -14.61
N ARG A 515 -9.23 -0.70 -15.02
CA ARG A 515 -10.08 0.33 -14.39
C ARG A 515 -10.43 0.02 -12.94
N LEU A 516 -10.72 -1.24 -12.62
CA LEU A 516 -11.06 -1.68 -11.27
C LEU A 516 -9.86 -1.64 -10.31
N ARG A 517 -8.63 -1.78 -10.82
CA ARG A 517 -7.41 -1.78 -10.00
C ARG A 517 -6.96 -0.41 -9.50
N TYR A 518 -7.40 0.70 -10.12
CA TYR A 518 -6.88 2.05 -9.84
C TYR A 518 -7.95 3.09 -9.49
N ARG A 519 -9.23 2.71 -9.32
CA ARG A 519 -10.30 3.63 -8.90
C ARG A 519 -10.43 3.62 -7.37
N THR A 520 -10.05 4.72 -6.72
CA THR A 520 -10.35 4.93 -5.29
C THR A 520 -11.88 4.96 -5.12
N PRO A 521 -12.47 4.14 -4.23
CA PRO A 521 -13.93 4.11 -4.00
C PRO A 521 -14.49 5.49 -3.62
N TYR A 522 -15.72 5.79 -4.04
CA TYR A 522 -16.37 7.10 -3.85
C TYR A 522 -16.41 7.52 -2.37
N GLN A 523 -16.83 6.62 -1.48
CA GLN A 523 -16.85 6.91 -0.03
C GLN A 523 -15.45 7.17 0.54
N VAL A 524 -14.44 6.42 0.10
CA VAL A 524 -13.03 6.63 0.52
C VAL A 524 -12.52 7.99 0.04
N LEU A 525 -12.88 8.38 -1.18
CA LEU A 525 -12.56 9.70 -1.73
C LEU A 525 -13.21 10.82 -0.91
N ARG A 526 -14.49 10.67 -0.57
CA ARG A 526 -15.24 11.65 0.24
C ARG A 526 -14.61 11.86 1.61
N THR A 527 -14.27 10.78 2.31
CA THR A 527 -13.61 10.86 3.62
C THR A 527 -12.26 11.58 3.51
N ARG A 528 -11.44 11.22 2.52
CA ARG A 528 -10.14 11.88 2.30
C ARG A 528 -10.28 13.37 1.92
N LEU A 529 -11.25 13.72 1.10
CA LEU A 529 -11.51 15.13 0.76
C LEU A 529 -11.95 15.90 2.02
N ALA A 530 -12.78 15.31 2.87
CA ALA A 530 -13.20 15.91 4.13
C ALA A 530 -12.03 16.13 5.10
N GLU A 531 -11.10 15.18 5.20
CA GLU A 531 -9.84 15.33 5.96
C GLU A 531 -8.98 16.51 5.47
N HIS A 532 -9.08 16.82 4.17
CA HIS A 532 -8.39 17.95 3.55
C HIS A 532 -9.23 19.23 3.46
N GLY A 533 -10.41 19.27 4.11
CA GLY A 533 -11.27 20.44 4.18
C GLY A 533 -12.07 20.70 2.90
N PHE A 534 -12.53 19.64 2.26
CA PHE A 534 -13.44 19.69 1.10
C PHE A 534 -14.63 18.75 1.29
N THR A 535 -15.81 19.25 1.01
CA THR A 535 -17.03 18.46 0.81
C THR A 535 -17.16 18.11 -0.67
N PHE A 536 -17.24 16.83 -0.99
CA PHE A 536 -17.51 16.40 -2.36
C PHE A 536 -18.97 16.63 -2.73
N LEU A 537 -19.23 17.28 -3.88
CA LEU A 537 -20.57 17.66 -4.32
C LEU A 537 -21.08 16.85 -5.53
N GLU A 538 -20.19 16.19 -6.29
CA GLU A 538 -20.63 15.28 -7.37
C GLU A 538 -21.30 14.04 -6.81
N GLN A 539 -22.32 13.55 -7.52
CA GLN A 539 -22.97 12.28 -7.22
C GLN A 539 -22.05 11.10 -7.56
N GLU A 540 -22.30 9.95 -6.96
CA GLU A 540 -21.46 8.76 -7.16
C GLU A 540 -21.44 8.29 -8.62
N GLU A 541 -22.57 8.47 -9.32
CA GLU A 541 -22.68 8.14 -10.74
C GLU A 541 -21.80 9.00 -11.65
N ASP A 542 -21.52 10.25 -11.26
CA ASP A 542 -20.73 11.21 -12.03
C ASP A 542 -19.22 11.11 -11.72
N TYR A 543 -18.86 10.49 -10.59
CA TYR A 543 -17.48 10.31 -10.18
C TYR A 543 -16.73 9.29 -11.06
N VAL A 544 -15.84 9.80 -11.91
CA VAL A 544 -15.01 8.97 -12.79
C VAL A 544 -13.82 8.36 -12.03
N ASN A 545 -12.91 9.18 -11.50
CA ASN A 545 -11.76 8.78 -10.68
C ASN A 545 -11.07 9.99 -10.03
N GLN A 546 -10.19 9.76 -9.04
CA GLN A 546 -9.50 10.82 -8.29
C GLN A 546 -8.56 11.72 -9.14
N SER A 547 -8.23 11.34 -10.37
CA SER A 547 -7.32 12.09 -11.25
C SER A 547 -8.04 12.99 -12.26
N GLN A 548 -9.37 12.92 -12.33
CA GLN A 548 -10.19 13.83 -13.13
C GLN A 548 -10.67 15.02 -12.30
N LYS A 549 -11.08 16.11 -12.96
CA LYS A 549 -11.74 17.23 -12.27
C LYS A 549 -13.09 16.75 -11.76
N ALA A 550 -13.42 17.18 -10.57
CA ALA A 550 -14.67 16.88 -9.92
C ALA A 550 -15.20 18.11 -9.17
N PHE A 551 -16.51 18.22 -9.06
CA PHE A 551 -17.19 19.29 -8.34
C PHE A 551 -17.17 19.08 -6.82
N MET A 552 -16.70 20.09 -6.09
CA MET A 552 -16.52 20.03 -4.64
C MET A 552 -16.58 21.41 -4.01
N ARG A 553 -17.01 21.47 -2.75
CA ARG A 553 -17.03 22.67 -1.92
C ARG A 553 -15.87 22.65 -0.95
N CYS A 554 -15.06 23.70 -0.87
CA CYS A 554 -14.06 23.81 0.21
C CYS A 554 -14.72 24.26 1.53
N ASN A 555 -13.99 24.13 2.64
CA ASN A 555 -14.48 24.58 3.95
C ASN A 555 -14.79 26.08 4.04
N GLU A 556 -14.22 26.91 3.18
CA GLU A 556 -14.54 28.34 3.07
C GLU A 556 -15.80 28.60 2.23
N GLY A 557 -16.51 27.56 1.80
CA GLY A 557 -17.78 27.66 1.06
C GLY A 557 -17.64 27.75 -0.47
N HIS A 558 -16.43 27.92 -1.02
CA HIS A 558 -16.25 27.98 -2.48
C HIS A 558 -16.55 26.65 -3.16
N GLU A 559 -17.42 26.67 -4.17
CA GLU A 559 -17.75 25.53 -5.03
C GLU A 559 -16.90 25.55 -6.30
N VAL A 560 -16.07 24.52 -6.48
CA VAL A 560 -15.03 24.49 -7.51
C VAL A 560 -14.97 23.15 -8.23
N TYR A 561 -14.63 23.20 -9.52
CA TYR A 561 -14.22 22.01 -10.28
C TYR A 561 -12.71 21.81 -10.16
N HIS A 562 -12.30 20.86 -9.33
CA HIS A 562 -10.88 20.60 -9.04
C HIS A 562 -10.56 19.10 -9.04
N VAL A 563 -9.27 18.75 -9.22
CA VAL A 563 -8.81 17.36 -9.23
C VAL A 563 -8.53 16.88 -7.79
N PRO A 564 -9.22 15.83 -7.27
CA PRO A 564 -9.01 15.31 -5.91
C PRO A 564 -7.56 14.92 -5.61
N GLN A 565 -6.88 14.25 -6.53
CA GLN A 565 -5.48 13.83 -6.37
C GLN A 565 -4.54 15.03 -6.11
N LYS A 566 -4.83 16.20 -6.69
CA LYS A 566 -4.02 17.40 -6.49
C LYS A 566 -4.22 17.98 -5.09
N ILE A 567 -5.41 17.82 -4.51
CA ILE A 567 -5.71 18.22 -3.13
C ILE A 567 -4.94 17.34 -2.15
N PHE A 568 -4.94 16.03 -2.37
CA PHE A 568 -4.17 15.08 -1.56
C PHE A 568 -2.65 15.35 -1.63
N SER A 569 -2.16 15.88 -2.76
CA SER A 569 -0.78 16.33 -2.91
C SER A 569 -0.47 17.70 -2.29
N GLY A 570 -1.44 18.33 -1.62
CA GLY A 570 -1.27 19.57 -0.87
C GLY A 570 -1.66 20.87 -1.59
N ARG A 571 -2.28 20.80 -2.79
CA ARG A 571 -2.87 22.00 -3.41
C ARG A 571 -4.20 22.33 -2.73
N GLY A 572 -4.37 23.58 -2.29
CA GLY A 572 -5.61 24.07 -1.69
C GLY A 572 -6.68 24.40 -2.73
N CYS A 573 -7.78 24.98 -2.26
CA CYS A 573 -8.83 25.47 -3.14
C CYS A 573 -8.28 26.65 -3.97
N PRO A 574 -8.53 26.71 -5.29
CA PRO A 574 -8.04 27.79 -6.14
C PRO A 574 -8.60 29.16 -5.76
N ASP A 575 -9.77 29.18 -5.14
CA ASP A 575 -10.48 30.42 -4.80
C ASP A 575 -10.20 30.88 -3.36
N CYS A 576 -9.70 29.99 -2.49
CA CYS A 576 -9.31 30.35 -1.13
C CYS A 576 -8.03 31.19 -1.14
N SER A 577 -8.08 32.37 -0.54
CA SER A 577 -6.85 33.12 -0.24
C SER A 577 -6.10 32.46 0.93
N PRO A 578 -4.77 32.29 0.84
CA PRO A 578 -3.96 31.91 1.99
C PRO A 578 -3.79 33.08 3.00
N PHE A 579 -4.22 34.29 2.65
CA PHE A 579 -4.08 35.51 3.45
C PHE A 579 -5.43 35.97 4.01
N VAL A 580 -5.52 36.07 5.33
CA VAL A 580 -6.76 36.43 6.04
C VAL A 580 -7.26 37.83 5.66
N GLY A 581 -6.34 38.79 5.45
CA GLY A 581 -6.71 40.15 5.03
C GLY A 581 -7.39 40.21 3.66
N GLU A 582 -6.91 39.43 2.69
CA GLU A 582 -7.54 39.32 1.36
C GLU A 582 -8.92 38.66 1.46
N ALA A 583 -9.07 37.64 2.32
CA ALA A 583 -10.35 36.97 2.54
C ALA A 583 -11.39 37.86 3.25
N ILE A 584 -10.97 38.62 4.28
CA ILE A 584 -11.82 39.63 4.94
C ILE A 584 -12.25 40.68 3.92
N THR A 585 -11.31 41.21 3.15
CA THR A 585 -11.58 42.21 2.10
C THR A 585 -12.62 41.68 1.11
N ARG A 586 -12.42 40.48 0.56
CA ARG A 586 -13.38 39.84 -0.35
C ARG A 586 -14.75 39.71 0.28
N SER A 587 -14.84 39.16 1.50
CA SER A 587 -16.11 38.89 2.16
C SER A 587 -16.90 40.17 2.45
N VAL A 588 -16.23 41.22 2.93
CA VAL A 588 -16.88 42.51 3.18
C VAL A 588 -17.34 43.14 1.86
N LEU A 589 -16.49 43.16 0.83
CA LEU A 589 -16.84 43.75 -0.47
C LEU A 589 -17.96 42.98 -1.18
N ASP A 590 -17.94 41.64 -1.18
CA ASP A 590 -19.03 40.81 -1.73
C ASP A 590 -20.36 41.16 -1.07
N SER A 591 -20.38 41.31 0.26
CA SER A 591 -21.60 41.63 1.03
C SER A 591 -22.09 43.06 0.78
N VAL A 592 -21.19 44.04 0.83
CA VAL A 592 -21.52 45.47 0.75
C VAL A 592 -21.92 45.87 -0.67
N LEU A 593 -21.20 45.35 -1.68
CA LEU A 593 -21.44 45.68 -3.08
C LEU A 593 -22.46 44.73 -3.74
N ARG A 594 -22.84 43.64 -3.06
CA ARG A 594 -23.72 42.57 -3.57
C ARG A 594 -23.22 42.00 -4.91
N VAL A 595 -21.93 41.71 -4.96
CA VAL A 595 -21.22 41.17 -6.13
C VAL A 595 -20.66 39.78 -5.83
N SER A 596 -20.15 39.08 -6.86
CA SER A 596 -19.47 37.80 -6.69
C SER A 596 -18.02 37.91 -7.14
N LEU A 597 -17.15 38.45 -6.27
CA LEU A 597 -15.73 38.61 -6.54
C LEU A 597 -15.03 37.24 -6.49
N ARG A 598 -14.41 36.85 -7.61
CA ARG A 598 -13.62 35.63 -7.73
C ARG A 598 -12.25 35.95 -8.30
N LYS A 599 -11.22 35.19 -7.92
CA LYS A 599 -9.87 35.37 -8.50
C LYS A 599 -9.94 35.16 -10.01
N LYS A 600 -9.37 36.08 -10.78
CA LYS A 600 -9.37 36.02 -12.25
C LYS A 600 -7.97 36.23 -12.80
N ARG A 601 -7.54 35.33 -13.69
CA ARG A 601 -6.33 35.49 -14.50
C ARG A 601 -6.65 36.04 -15.87
N PHE A 602 -5.88 37.04 -16.28
CA PHE A 602 -5.85 37.60 -17.63
C PHE A 602 -4.56 37.13 -18.29
N TYR A 603 -4.67 36.42 -19.41
CA TYR A 603 -3.52 35.81 -20.09
C TYR A 603 -2.98 36.72 -21.19
N GLN A 604 -1.67 36.64 -21.43
CA GLN A 604 -1.00 37.41 -22.47
C GLN A 604 -1.57 37.12 -23.87
N ASN A 605 -1.99 35.89 -24.13
CA ASN A 605 -2.56 35.51 -25.43
C ASN A 605 -3.89 36.22 -25.71
N ASP A 606 -4.66 36.53 -24.67
CA ASP A 606 -5.97 37.19 -24.79
C ASP A 606 -5.80 38.73 -24.86
N HIS A 607 -4.82 39.27 -24.14
CA HIS A 607 -4.53 40.71 -24.09
C HIS A 607 -3.01 41.02 -24.19
N PRO A 608 -2.40 40.85 -25.38
CA PRO A 608 -0.94 40.93 -25.53
C PRO A 608 -0.36 42.28 -25.14
N ALA A 609 -1.03 43.37 -25.53
CA ALA A 609 -0.58 44.74 -25.26
C ALA A 609 -0.70 45.14 -23.77
N LEU A 610 -1.58 44.49 -23.00
CA LEU A 610 -1.86 44.86 -21.61
C LEU A 610 -1.11 44.01 -20.58
N VAL A 611 -0.78 42.76 -20.93
CA VAL A 611 -0.23 41.76 -20.00
C VAL A 611 1.28 41.54 -20.17
N THR A 612 1.85 41.88 -21.34
CA THR A 612 3.30 41.79 -21.63
C THR A 612 4.13 42.71 -20.72
N PRO A 613 5.20 42.25 -20.06
CA PRO A 613 6.00 41.04 -20.37
C PRO A 613 5.58 39.78 -19.61
N HIS A 614 4.51 39.82 -18.83
CA HIS A 614 4.09 38.68 -18.02
C HIS A 614 3.25 37.71 -18.86
N ALA A 615 3.31 36.41 -18.53
CA ALA A 615 2.46 35.40 -19.17
C ALA A 615 0.98 35.56 -18.77
N TRP A 616 0.73 36.10 -17.57
CA TRP A 616 -0.59 36.40 -17.03
C TRP A 616 -0.51 37.40 -15.87
N LEU A 617 -1.61 38.12 -15.63
CA LEU A 617 -1.86 38.94 -14.44
C LEU A 617 -3.09 38.37 -13.71
N GLU A 618 -3.05 38.30 -12.38
CA GLU A 618 -4.16 37.79 -11.55
C GLU A 618 -4.72 38.91 -10.70
N LEU A 619 -6.05 39.04 -10.66
CA LEU A 619 -6.77 39.92 -9.73
C LEU A 619 -7.26 39.12 -8.51
N ASP A 620 -7.07 39.66 -7.29
CA ASP A 620 -7.50 39.00 -6.04
C ASP A 620 -9.02 38.78 -5.95
N GLY A 621 -9.80 39.66 -6.56
CA GLY A 621 -11.20 39.40 -6.84
C GLY A 621 -11.68 40.24 -8.00
N TYR A 622 -12.53 39.65 -8.85
CA TYR A 622 -13.12 40.29 -10.01
C TYR A 622 -14.52 39.76 -10.24
N ASP A 623 -15.44 40.68 -10.52
CA ASP A 623 -16.82 40.41 -10.94
C ASP A 623 -17.02 40.98 -12.35
N ALA A 624 -17.23 40.08 -13.31
CA ALA A 624 -17.35 40.45 -14.72
C ALA A 624 -18.66 41.19 -15.04
N THR A 625 -19.72 40.92 -14.30
CA THR A 625 -21.05 41.54 -14.52
C THR A 625 -21.01 43.03 -14.20
N HIS A 626 -20.29 43.39 -13.14
CA HIS A 626 -20.23 44.75 -12.63
C HIS A 626 -18.94 45.49 -13.01
N GLN A 627 -17.97 44.79 -13.61
CA GLN A 627 -16.64 45.33 -13.93
C GLN A 627 -15.94 45.91 -12.68
N ILE A 628 -16.05 45.21 -11.55
CA ILE A 628 -15.43 45.60 -10.28
C ILE A 628 -14.35 44.58 -9.93
N ALA A 629 -13.19 45.06 -9.51
CA ALA A 629 -12.11 44.23 -8.99
C ALA A 629 -11.54 44.80 -7.68
N PHE A 630 -10.84 43.96 -6.92
CA PHE A 630 -10.03 44.44 -5.80
C PHE A 630 -8.65 43.76 -5.77
N GLU A 631 -7.71 44.44 -5.14
CA GLU A 631 -6.35 43.97 -4.86
C GLU A 631 -6.01 44.27 -3.39
N TYR A 632 -5.52 43.26 -2.67
CA TYR A 632 -5.11 43.41 -1.27
C TYR A 632 -3.59 43.57 -1.17
N GLN A 633 -3.16 44.79 -0.87
CA GLN A 633 -1.76 45.19 -0.80
C GLN A 633 -1.15 44.84 0.58
N GLY A 634 -0.84 43.55 0.80
CA GLY A 634 -0.21 43.07 2.05
C GLY A 634 1.26 43.50 2.22
N ALA A 635 1.91 43.17 3.35
CA ALA A 635 3.30 43.53 3.66
C ALA A 635 4.35 43.14 2.58
N TRP A 636 4.05 42.17 1.72
CA TRP A 636 4.93 41.78 0.61
C TRP A 636 4.99 42.82 -0.52
N HIS A 637 4.03 43.72 -0.61
CA HIS A 637 4.00 44.78 -1.61
C HIS A 637 4.71 46.06 -1.11
N SER A 638 4.74 46.30 0.21
CA SER A 638 5.30 47.52 0.81
C SER A 638 6.70 47.35 1.45
N GLN A 639 7.11 46.13 1.83
CA GLN A 639 8.35 45.90 2.61
C GLN A 639 9.44 45.18 1.82
N ARG A 640 10.50 45.91 1.44
CA ARG A 640 11.69 45.38 0.74
C ARG A 640 12.35 44.18 1.45
N GLN A 641 12.35 44.18 2.78
CA GLN A 641 13.02 43.17 3.62
C GLN A 641 12.41 41.76 3.48
N ARG A 642 11.17 41.65 2.98
CA ARG A 642 10.52 40.34 2.78
C ARG A 642 10.93 39.67 1.46
N HIS A 643 11.48 40.42 0.50
CA HIS A 643 11.94 39.89 -0.79
C HIS A 643 13.36 39.34 -0.73
N LYS A 644 13.58 38.21 -1.40
CA LYS A 644 14.89 37.53 -1.45
C LYS A 644 15.97 38.36 -2.16
N SER A 645 15.59 39.21 -3.12
CA SER A 645 16.51 40.02 -3.93
C SER A 645 15.84 41.33 -4.38
N GLU A 646 16.66 42.28 -4.83
CA GLU A 646 16.20 43.58 -5.35
C GLU A 646 15.36 43.43 -6.62
N ALA A 647 15.78 42.53 -7.52
CA ALA A 647 15.06 42.23 -8.75
C ALA A 647 13.64 41.71 -8.47
N SER A 648 13.48 40.82 -7.47
CA SER A 648 12.18 40.28 -7.07
C SER A 648 11.22 41.36 -6.56
N TYR A 649 11.73 42.38 -5.87
CA TYR A 649 10.92 43.50 -5.39
C TYR A 649 10.49 44.41 -6.53
N ARG A 650 11.40 44.74 -7.46
CA ARG A 650 11.10 45.56 -8.64
C ARG A 650 10.10 44.89 -9.59
N GLU A 651 10.21 43.57 -9.79
CA GLU A 651 9.24 42.81 -10.57
C GLU A 651 7.83 42.84 -9.97
N GLN A 652 7.71 42.86 -8.63
CA GLN A 652 6.42 42.98 -7.96
C GLN A 652 5.78 44.35 -8.21
N LEU A 653 6.55 45.43 -8.05
CA LEU A 653 6.08 46.80 -8.32
C LEU A 653 5.67 46.98 -9.79
N GLN A 654 6.43 46.41 -10.72
CA GLN A 654 6.10 46.44 -12.15
C GLN A 654 4.77 45.71 -12.43
N ARG A 655 4.56 44.55 -11.80
CA ARG A 655 3.30 43.80 -11.92
C ARG A 655 2.10 44.59 -11.40
N ASP A 656 2.23 45.21 -10.25
CA ASP A 656 1.12 45.97 -9.63
C ASP A 656 0.75 47.19 -10.48
N ALA A 657 1.75 47.94 -10.96
CA ALA A 657 1.52 49.05 -11.89
C ALA A 657 0.82 48.59 -13.18
N GLN A 658 1.20 47.42 -13.70
CA GLN A 658 0.63 46.87 -14.91
C GLN A 658 -0.81 46.36 -14.72
N LYS A 659 -1.16 45.83 -13.54
CA LYS A 659 -2.56 45.52 -13.19
C LYS A 659 -3.42 46.78 -13.24
N ALA A 660 -2.95 47.90 -12.68
CA ALA A 660 -3.69 49.16 -12.69
C ALA A 660 -3.91 49.67 -14.13
N VAL A 661 -2.89 49.62 -14.99
CA VAL A 661 -3.00 49.97 -16.41
C VAL A 661 -4.01 49.07 -17.12
N MET A 662 -3.94 47.76 -16.90
CA MET A 662 -4.87 46.78 -17.48
C MET A 662 -6.32 47.05 -17.05
N CYS A 663 -6.57 47.24 -15.76
CA CYS A 663 -7.90 47.53 -15.24
C CYS A 663 -8.47 48.82 -15.85
N LYS A 664 -7.67 49.88 -15.95
CA LYS A 664 -8.08 51.15 -16.57
C LYS A 664 -8.44 50.99 -18.05
N ALA A 665 -7.63 50.23 -18.81
CA ALA A 665 -7.87 49.97 -20.22
C ALA A 665 -9.12 49.10 -20.47
N LEU A 666 -9.43 48.18 -19.55
CA LEU A 666 -10.61 47.32 -19.62
C LEU A 666 -11.85 47.94 -18.95
N HIS A 667 -11.78 49.19 -18.50
CA HIS A 667 -12.84 49.88 -17.76
C HIS A 667 -13.32 49.14 -16.48
N ILE A 668 -12.39 48.46 -15.80
CA ILE A 668 -12.61 47.77 -14.54
C ILE A 668 -12.34 48.75 -13.38
N ALA A 669 -13.32 48.94 -12.50
CA ALA A 669 -13.16 49.71 -11.27
C ALA A 669 -12.35 48.89 -10.25
N LEU A 670 -11.09 49.28 -10.02
CA LEU A 670 -10.16 48.60 -9.13
C LEU A 670 -10.17 49.23 -7.73
N ILE A 671 -10.48 48.41 -6.71
CA ILE A 671 -10.46 48.77 -5.29
C ILE A 671 -9.13 48.28 -4.70
N GLU A 672 -8.22 49.20 -4.41
CA GLU A 672 -6.93 48.87 -3.81
C GLU A 672 -6.98 49.03 -2.29
N VAL A 673 -6.85 47.92 -1.56
CA VAL A 673 -6.96 47.89 -0.10
C VAL A 673 -5.58 47.68 0.50
N HIS A 674 -5.14 48.63 1.32
CA HIS A 674 -3.88 48.53 2.05
C HIS A 674 -3.95 47.54 3.22
N GLU A 675 -2.79 47.00 3.60
CA GLU A 675 -2.66 46.05 4.69
C GLU A 675 -3.34 46.51 5.99
N PHE A 676 -4.19 45.65 6.56
CA PHE A 676 -4.80 45.87 7.87
C PHE A 676 -3.77 45.74 9.01
N GLU A 677 -3.95 46.53 10.06
CA GLU A 677 -3.16 46.43 11.27
C GLU A 677 -3.45 45.12 12.00
N TYR A 678 -2.39 44.48 12.49
CA TYR A 678 -2.48 43.22 13.22
C TYR A 678 -2.29 43.45 14.72
N PRO A 679 -3.17 42.91 15.60
CA PRO A 679 -4.35 42.08 15.33
C PRO A 679 -5.52 42.86 14.72
N PHE A 680 -6.25 42.24 13.78
CA PHE A 680 -7.32 42.89 13.02
C PHE A 680 -8.37 43.54 13.94
N GLN A 681 -8.49 44.86 13.85
CA GLN A 681 -9.51 45.64 14.55
C GLN A 681 -10.61 46.05 13.57
N ALA A 682 -11.88 45.95 13.97
CA ALA A 682 -13.02 46.34 13.13
C ALA A 682 -12.93 47.80 12.65
N VAL A 683 -12.40 48.68 13.50
CA VAL A 683 -12.16 50.11 13.20
C VAL A 683 -11.14 50.29 12.07
N ASP A 684 -9.99 49.63 12.15
CA ASP A 684 -8.93 49.73 11.13
C ASP A 684 -9.39 49.15 9.78
N VAL A 685 -10.02 47.98 9.82
CA VAL A 685 -10.54 47.32 8.60
C VAL A 685 -11.58 48.21 7.93
N ARG A 686 -12.53 48.77 8.70
CA ARG A 686 -13.54 49.68 8.17
C ARG A 686 -12.91 50.92 7.54
N HIS A 687 -12.00 51.59 8.25
CA HIS A 687 -11.37 52.82 7.77
C HIS A 687 -10.62 52.60 6.44
N LYS A 688 -9.86 51.51 6.34
CA LYS A 688 -9.09 51.18 5.12
C LYS A 688 -9.99 50.80 3.95
N LEU A 689 -11.07 50.05 4.20
CA LEU A 689 -12.05 49.73 3.16
C LEU A 689 -12.82 50.96 2.69
N GLU A 690 -13.22 51.85 3.60
CA GLU A 690 -13.90 53.10 3.28
C GLU A 690 -13.01 54.01 2.42
N SER A 691 -11.74 54.18 2.81
CA SER A 691 -10.76 54.93 2.02
C SER A 691 -10.58 54.35 0.62
N ALA A 692 -10.50 53.03 0.49
CA ALA A 692 -10.36 52.35 -0.80
C ALA A 692 -11.61 52.51 -1.69
N LEU A 693 -12.81 52.38 -1.11
CA LEU A 693 -14.08 52.54 -1.83
C LEU A 693 -14.30 53.97 -2.32
N LEU A 694 -13.94 54.96 -1.52
CA LEU A 694 -13.98 56.39 -1.92
C LEU A 694 -13.04 56.66 -3.10
N LYS A 695 -11.81 56.12 -3.07
CA LYS A 695 -10.84 56.28 -4.16
C LYS A 695 -11.26 55.56 -5.45
N ALA A 696 -11.92 54.41 -5.34
CA ALA A 696 -12.37 53.63 -6.50
C ALA A 696 -13.53 54.30 -7.26
N ASN A 697 -14.20 55.30 -6.67
CA ASN A 697 -15.29 56.09 -7.26
C ASN A 697 -16.36 55.23 -7.97
N LEU A 698 -16.91 54.26 -7.23
CA LEU A 698 -17.90 53.32 -7.75
C LEU A 698 -19.21 54.04 -8.11
N LYS A 699 -19.79 53.71 -9.27
CA LYS A 699 -21.09 54.26 -9.72
C LYS A 699 -22.29 53.77 -8.90
N ARG A 700 -22.11 52.80 -8.01
CA ARG A 700 -23.17 52.19 -7.20
C ARG A 700 -23.11 52.69 -5.76
N PRO A 701 -24.28 52.87 -5.11
CA PRO A 701 -24.32 53.21 -3.70
C PRO A 701 -23.79 52.04 -2.86
N TRP A 702 -22.96 52.36 -1.87
CA TRP A 702 -22.40 51.42 -0.92
C TRP A 702 -22.44 52.05 0.48
N ALA A 703 -22.57 51.22 1.50
CA ALA A 703 -22.51 51.64 2.89
C ALA A 703 -21.86 50.53 3.72
N LEU A 704 -20.82 50.87 4.48
CA LEU A 704 -20.21 49.94 5.42
C LEU A 704 -21.02 49.96 6.73
N PRO A 705 -21.37 48.79 7.30
CA PRO A 705 -22.07 48.73 8.58
C PRO A 705 -21.20 49.27 9.73
N ASP A 706 -21.83 49.92 10.70
CA ASP A 706 -21.19 50.48 11.91
C ASP A 706 -21.90 49.97 13.18
N PRO A 707 -21.24 49.15 14.03
CA PRO A 707 -19.88 48.63 13.87
C PRO A 707 -19.79 47.53 12.78
N LEU A 708 -18.64 47.43 12.10
CA LEU A 708 -18.37 46.38 11.13
C LEU A 708 -18.35 45.01 11.85
N PRO A 709 -19.21 44.03 11.47
CA PRO A 709 -19.23 42.71 12.10
C PRO A 709 -18.06 41.85 11.60
N LEU A 710 -16.83 42.24 11.98
CA LEU A 710 -15.58 41.65 11.48
C LEU A 710 -15.50 40.13 11.69
N GLN A 711 -16.09 39.62 12.77
CA GLN A 711 -16.17 38.18 13.04
C GLN A 711 -16.94 37.41 11.96
N ALA A 712 -18.00 37.99 11.38
CA ALA A 712 -18.80 37.36 10.33
C ALA A 712 -18.04 37.30 8.98
N HIS A 713 -17.07 38.19 8.77
CA HIS A 713 -16.28 38.29 7.55
C HIS A 713 -14.88 37.64 7.67
N THR A 714 -14.51 37.19 8.87
CA THR A 714 -13.27 36.44 9.05
C THR A 714 -13.50 34.99 8.60
N PRO A 715 -12.74 34.47 7.62
CA PRO A 715 -12.95 33.12 7.07
C PRO A 715 -13.08 32.05 8.17
N MET A 716 -14.25 31.39 8.22
CA MET A 716 -14.60 30.43 9.25
C MET A 716 -13.96 29.06 8.99
N LEU A 717 -12.78 28.84 9.56
CA LEU A 717 -12.30 27.51 9.98
C LEU A 717 -12.38 27.42 11.51
N HIS A 718 -13.48 27.89 12.10
CA HIS A 718 -13.49 28.25 13.53
C HIS A 718 -13.52 27.04 14.49
N ALA A 719 -14.19 25.94 14.14
CA ALA A 719 -14.23 24.77 15.03
C ALA A 719 -13.12 23.75 14.72
N GLN A 720 -13.03 23.33 13.46
CA GLN A 720 -12.12 22.24 13.08
C GLN A 720 -10.65 22.70 13.05
N GLY A 721 -10.36 23.90 12.53
CA GLY A 721 -9.01 24.45 12.52
C GLY A 721 -8.49 24.73 13.93
N LEU A 722 -9.36 25.27 14.80
CA LEU A 722 -9.05 25.45 16.22
C LEU A 722 -8.87 24.10 16.93
N LYS A 723 -9.72 23.10 16.66
CA LYS A 723 -9.56 21.74 17.18
C LYS A 723 -8.24 21.11 16.73
N SER A 724 -7.82 21.32 15.49
CA SER A 724 -6.52 20.89 14.97
C SER A 724 -5.35 21.63 15.61
N LEU A 725 -5.47 22.95 15.82
CA LEU A 725 -4.46 23.78 16.50
C LEU A 725 -4.27 23.35 17.97
N LEU A 726 -5.38 23.23 18.71
CA LEU A 726 -5.39 22.78 20.11
C LEU A 726 -4.94 21.32 20.24
N GLY A 727 -5.36 20.45 19.30
CA GLY A 727 -4.92 19.06 19.23
C GLY A 727 -3.41 18.95 19.00
N LEU A 728 -2.86 19.75 18.10
CA LEU A 728 -1.42 19.82 17.86
C LEU A 728 -0.67 20.38 19.07
N ALA A 729 -1.21 21.41 19.72
CA ALA A 729 -0.66 21.97 20.95
C ALA A 729 -0.58 20.90 22.04
N LYS A 730 -1.68 20.19 22.30
CA LYS A 730 -1.74 19.08 23.26
C LYS A 730 -0.74 17.96 22.93
N ALA A 731 -0.71 17.51 21.68
CA ALA A 731 0.21 16.45 21.23
C ALA A 731 1.70 16.82 21.41
N HIS A 732 2.02 18.11 21.31
CA HIS A 732 3.38 18.65 21.44
C HIS A 732 3.67 19.18 22.86
N ASN A 733 2.75 18.98 23.81
CA ASN A 733 2.81 19.51 25.18
C ASN A 733 3.04 21.04 25.23
N LEU A 734 2.29 21.77 24.40
CA LEU A 734 2.27 23.22 24.29
C LEU A 734 0.88 23.76 24.57
N THR A 735 0.80 25.03 24.92
CA THR A 735 -0.42 25.82 25.00
C THR A 735 -0.36 26.97 23.99
N VAL A 736 -1.48 27.31 23.36
CA VAL A 736 -1.57 28.42 22.39
C VAL A 736 -2.37 29.56 23.02
N LYS A 737 -1.88 30.80 22.91
CA LYS A 737 -2.53 31.98 23.50
C LYS A 737 -3.80 32.37 22.76
N GLU A 738 -3.79 32.25 21.43
CA GLU A 738 -4.88 32.66 20.56
C GLU A 738 -6.12 31.76 20.74
N LYS A 739 -7.30 32.37 20.91
CA LYS A 739 -8.58 31.67 21.11
C LYS A 739 -9.33 31.33 19.82
N ALA A 740 -8.82 31.76 18.67
CA ALA A 740 -9.42 31.57 17.36
C ALA A 740 -8.37 31.06 16.35
N TRP A 741 -8.84 30.42 15.29
CA TRP A 741 -8.00 29.96 14.19
C TRP A 741 -7.85 31.07 13.13
N TYR A 742 -6.62 31.50 12.90
CA TYR A 742 -6.26 32.55 11.94
C TYR A 742 -5.57 32.00 10.68
N GLY A 743 -5.68 30.69 10.41
CA GLY A 743 -5.08 30.05 9.25
C GLY A 743 -3.74 29.34 9.51
N LYS A 744 -3.35 28.48 8.56
CA LYS A 744 -2.19 27.58 8.71
C LYS A 744 -0.83 28.29 8.71
N HIS A 745 -0.74 29.45 8.08
CA HIS A 745 0.50 30.24 7.97
C HIS A 745 0.59 31.37 9.00
N HIS A 746 -0.45 31.56 9.81
CA HIS A 746 -0.46 32.53 10.89
C HIS A 746 0.51 32.11 12.00
N HIS A 747 1.25 33.07 12.56
CA HIS A 747 2.22 32.83 13.63
C HIS A 747 1.54 32.88 14.99
N TYR A 748 1.10 31.71 15.46
CA TYR A 748 0.53 31.55 16.80
C TYR A 748 1.61 31.68 17.87
N THR A 749 1.19 32.11 19.05
CA THR A 749 2.03 32.23 20.24
C THR A 749 1.91 30.94 21.05
N TRP A 750 3.00 30.17 21.10
CA TRP A 750 3.07 28.88 21.77
C TRP A 750 3.83 29.03 23.08
N THR A 751 3.29 28.48 24.15
CA THR A 751 3.95 28.35 25.45
C THR A 751 4.26 26.89 25.70
N CYS A 752 5.51 26.57 26.03
CA CYS A 752 5.89 25.21 26.41
C CYS A 752 5.39 24.89 27.82
N ASN A 753 4.62 23.81 27.98
CA ASN A 753 4.12 23.42 29.30
C ASN A 753 5.21 22.79 30.19
N ALA A 754 6.39 22.46 29.64
CA ALA A 754 7.48 21.81 30.37
C ALA A 754 8.62 22.76 30.78
N CYS A 755 8.81 23.88 30.07
CA CYS A 755 9.91 24.82 30.36
C CYS A 755 9.50 26.28 30.26
N GLU A 756 8.20 26.54 30.11
CA GLU A 756 7.57 27.87 30.04
C GLU A 756 8.07 28.77 28.90
N HIS A 757 8.93 28.25 28.03
CA HIS A 757 9.45 28.99 26.89
C HIS A 757 8.32 29.39 25.93
N VAL A 758 8.17 30.69 25.72
CA VAL A 758 7.23 31.27 24.76
C VAL A 758 7.92 31.52 23.44
N PHE A 759 7.33 31.04 22.34
CA PHE A 759 7.85 31.24 20.99
C PHE A 759 6.71 31.38 19.98
N LYS A 760 6.98 32.09 18.88
CA LYS A 760 6.01 32.29 17.79
C LYS A 760 6.36 31.43 16.59
N THR A 761 5.40 30.64 16.11
CA THR A 761 5.57 29.88 14.86
C THR A 761 4.22 29.58 14.22
N SER A 762 4.22 29.31 12.92
CA SER A 762 2.98 28.97 12.23
C SER A 762 2.55 27.53 12.46
N TYR A 763 1.24 27.27 12.41
CA TYR A 763 0.69 25.93 12.51
C TYR A 763 1.33 24.98 11.48
N ALA A 764 1.47 25.43 10.22
CA ALA A 764 2.06 24.62 9.14
C ALA A 764 3.54 24.26 9.41
N LEU A 765 4.31 25.17 10.00
CA LEU A 765 5.70 24.89 10.39
C LEU A 765 5.75 23.96 11.60
N ARG A 766 4.86 24.16 12.58
CA ARG A 766 4.80 23.33 13.78
C ARG A 766 4.36 21.89 13.48
N LEU A 767 3.38 21.72 12.60
CA LEU A 767 2.90 20.41 12.15
C LEU A 767 4.01 19.60 11.47
N LYS A 768 4.93 20.28 10.78
CA LYS A 768 6.10 19.67 10.13
C LYS A 768 7.32 19.55 11.05
N ALA A 769 7.20 19.93 12.32
CA ALA A 769 8.32 19.85 13.24
C ALA A 769 8.69 18.39 13.48
N LYS A 770 9.97 18.06 13.28
CA LYS A 770 10.50 16.70 13.46
C LYS A 770 10.35 16.18 14.90
N TRP A 771 10.30 17.08 15.88
CA TRP A 771 10.23 16.76 17.30
C TRP A 771 9.00 17.37 17.95
N PRO A 772 8.28 16.62 18.81
CA PRO A 772 7.11 17.14 19.54
C PRO A 772 7.46 18.23 20.56
N GLN A 773 8.71 18.32 20.98
CA GLN A 773 9.19 19.26 22.02
C GLN A 773 9.33 20.70 21.50
N CYS A 774 9.30 21.70 22.38
CA CYS A 774 9.55 23.10 22.01
C CYS A 774 11.02 23.31 21.56
N PRO A 775 11.34 24.37 20.80
CA PRO A 775 12.70 24.64 20.32
C PRO A 775 13.75 24.64 21.45
N SER A 776 13.45 25.24 22.60
CA SER A 776 14.34 25.27 23.75
C SER A 776 14.61 23.86 24.32
N CYS A 777 13.57 23.06 24.56
CA CYS A 777 13.72 21.68 25.04
C CYS A 777 14.48 20.78 24.05
N VAL A 778 14.22 20.93 22.75
CA VAL A 778 14.93 20.16 21.70
C VAL A 778 16.42 20.44 21.74
N THR A 779 16.83 21.69 21.92
CA THR A 779 18.26 22.05 21.97
C THR A 779 18.99 21.53 23.21
N ARG A 780 18.27 21.31 24.32
CA ARG A 780 18.80 20.76 25.57
C ARG A 780 18.78 19.22 25.61
N ASN A 781 18.13 18.57 24.65
CA ASN A 781 18.01 17.12 24.59
C ASN A 781 19.35 16.48 24.13
N SER A 782 20.00 15.76 25.05
CA SER A 782 21.31 15.13 24.82
C SER A 782 21.29 14.11 23.67
N THR A 783 20.20 13.37 23.51
CA THR A 783 20.00 12.40 22.42
C THR A 783 19.87 13.09 21.06
N VAL A 784 19.13 14.20 20.98
CA VAL A 784 19.02 14.99 19.74
C VAL A 784 20.35 15.63 19.39
N ARG A 785 21.11 16.12 20.38
CA ARG A 785 22.46 16.65 20.19
C ARG A 785 23.43 15.57 19.69
N ALA A 786 23.37 14.37 20.26
CA ALA A 786 24.17 13.22 19.82
C ALA A 786 23.80 12.76 18.40
N GLN A 787 22.50 12.72 18.06
CA GLN A 787 22.01 12.36 16.72
C GLN A 787 22.36 13.42 15.67
N ALA A 788 22.28 14.72 16.00
CA ALA A 788 22.72 15.79 15.13
C ALA A 788 24.24 15.73 14.87
N HIS A 789 25.03 15.44 15.90
CA HIS A 789 26.47 15.19 15.78
C HIS A 789 26.77 13.94 14.93
N ALA A 790 26.02 12.84 15.12
CA ALA A 790 26.17 11.62 14.32
C ALA A 790 25.80 11.82 12.84
N ALA A 791 24.73 12.56 12.57
CA ALA A 791 24.33 12.92 11.21
C ALA A 791 25.38 13.81 10.51
N MET A 792 25.98 14.76 11.24
CA MET A 792 27.09 15.55 10.71
C MET A 792 28.34 14.71 10.42
N ARG A 793 28.64 13.67 11.24
CA ARG A 793 29.79 12.77 11.04
C ARG A 793 29.76 12.05 9.69
N VAL A 794 28.59 11.80 9.11
CA VAL A 794 28.46 11.21 7.77
C VAL A 794 29.14 12.07 6.68
N HIS A 795 29.21 13.39 6.89
CA HIS A 795 29.84 14.32 5.94
C HIS A 795 31.32 14.59 6.23
N TYR A 796 31.88 14.04 7.30
CA TYR A 796 33.27 14.28 7.73
C TYR A 796 34.31 13.84 6.67
N PRO A 797 34.18 12.68 6.01
CA PRO A 797 35.10 12.31 4.92
C PRO A 797 35.11 13.34 3.79
N ARG A 798 33.94 13.89 3.44
CA ARG A 798 33.80 14.89 2.37
C ARG A 798 34.41 16.24 2.77
N HIS A 799 34.29 16.64 4.04
CA HIS A 799 34.94 17.85 4.55
C HIS A 799 36.46 17.71 4.61
N LEU A 800 36.96 16.53 5.01
CA LEU A 800 38.39 16.22 5.01
C LEU A 800 38.97 16.27 3.59
N GLU A 801 38.26 15.68 2.62
CA GLU A 801 38.66 15.71 1.21
C GLU A 801 38.63 17.14 0.64
N SER A 802 37.65 17.95 1.02
CA SER A 802 37.62 19.37 0.65
C SER A 802 38.81 20.15 1.23
N LEU A 803 39.19 19.88 2.49
CA LEU A 803 40.37 20.49 3.11
C LEU A 803 41.66 20.03 2.44
N ARG A 804 41.76 18.74 2.08
CA ARG A 804 42.88 18.16 1.33
C ARG A 804 43.04 18.84 -0.03
N SER A 805 41.97 18.95 -0.81
CA SER A 805 41.98 19.61 -2.11
C SER A 805 42.37 21.10 -2.01
N LYS A 806 41.85 21.82 -1.01
CA LYS A 806 42.23 23.23 -0.77
C LYS A 806 43.70 23.36 -0.32
N GLY A 807 44.20 22.44 0.50
CA GLY A 807 45.61 22.37 0.89
C GLY A 807 46.52 22.13 -0.32
N GLN A 808 46.18 21.18 -1.19
CA GLN A 808 46.95 20.87 -2.40
C GLN A 808 47.11 22.09 -3.31
N LYS A 809 46.06 22.90 -3.47
CA LYS A 809 46.12 24.17 -4.22
C LYS A 809 47.11 25.19 -3.65
N LEU A 810 47.49 25.04 -2.37
CA LEU A 810 48.50 25.84 -1.70
C LEU A 810 49.84 25.11 -1.59
N GLY A 811 50.04 23.98 -2.29
CA GLY A 811 51.23 23.13 -2.17
C GLY A 811 51.40 22.48 -0.80
N LEU A 812 50.29 22.13 -0.14
CA LEU A 812 50.27 21.46 1.16
C LEU A 812 49.54 20.12 1.09
N THR A 813 50.13 19.08 1.67
CA THR A 813 49.53 17.75 1.84
C THR A 813 48.97 17.62 3.25
N LEU A 814 47.69 17.30 3.38
CA LEU A 814 47.03 17.10 4.68
C LEU A 814 47.48 15.78 5.32
N LEU A 815 47.99 15.84 6.56
CA LEU A 815 48.50 14.67 7.30
C LEU A 815 47.44 14.03 8.22
N ASP A 816 46.46 14.80 8.69
CA ASP A 816 45.43 14.26 9.57
C ASP A 816 44.43 13.38 8.80
N SER A 817 44.14 12.20 9.35
CA SER A 817 43.23 11.20 8.80
C SER A 817 41.76 11.41 9.17
N GLU A 818 41.48 12.31 10.12
CA GLU A 818 40.13 12.55 10.63
C GLU A 818 39.75 14.04 10.64
N TRP A 819 38.49 14.31 10.31
CA TRP A 819 37.93 15.66 10.38
C TRP A 819 37.54 16.01 11.81
N ARG A 820 38.12 17.09 12.34
CA ARG A 820 37.81 17.62 13.69
C ARG A 820 36.64 18.61 13.66
N THR A 821 36.86 19.87 13.24
CA THR A 821 35.85 20.93 13.16
C THR A 821 36.38 22.18 12.44
N THR A 822 35.50 23.10 12.05
CA THR A 822 35.86 24.44 11.53
C THR A 822 35.99 25.51 12.61
N LYS A 823 35.78 25.17 13.90
CA LYS A 823 35.82 26.15 14.99
C LYS A 823 37.19 26.86 15.05
N PRO A 824 37.22 28.18 15.32
CA PRO A 824 38.45 28.90 15.59
C PRO A 824 39.24 28.22 16.73
N GLY A 825 40.55 28.06 16.55
CA GLY A 825 41.44 27.42 17.52
C GLY A 825 41.73 25.93 17.29
N VAL A 826 40.97 25.23 16.43
CA VAL A 826 41.28 23.83 16.07
C VAL A 826 42.16 23.80 14.83
N THR A 827 43.35 23.22 14.96
CA THR A 827 44.36 23.12 13.89
C THR A 827 44.46 21.71 13.31
N TYR A 828 44.84 21.66 12.04
CA TYR A 828 45.16 20.47 11.26
C TYR A 828 46.63 20.48 10.84
N ARG A 829 47.23 19.30 10.74
CA ARG A 829 48.62 19.10 10.34
C ARG A 829 48.77 18.94 8.84
N PHE A 830 49.80 19.57 8.28
CA PHE A 830 50.10 19.55 6.85
C PHE A 830 51.61 19.39 6.62
N SER A 831 52.01 18.81 5.49
CA SER A 831 53.39 18.84 4.98
C SER A 831 53.46 19.63 3.69
N CYS A 832 54.64 20.18 3.38
CA CYS A 832 54.88 20.86 2.12
C CYS A 832 55.06 19.84 0.99
N THR A 833 54.38 20.02 -0.15
CA THR A 833 54.50 19.12 -1.33
C THR A 833 55.88 19.15 -1.97
N HIS A 834 56.65 20.22 -1.78
CA HIS A 834 57.97 20.40 -2.40
C HIS A 834 59.13 19.93 -1.52
N THR A 835 59.01 20.06 -0.20
CA THR A 835 60.09 19.71 0.74
C THR A 835 59.77 18.48 1.59
N ASN A 836 58.54 17.97 1.54
CA ASN A 836 57.99 16.91 2.41
C ASN A 836 58.15 17.17 3.92
N LYS A 837 58.55 18.38 4.34
CA LYS A 837 58.65 18.76 5.75
C LYS A 837 57.29 19.22 6.27
N GLU A 838 56.98 18.83 7.51
CA GLU A 838 55.78 19.28 8.21
C GLU A 838 55.79 20.80 8.41
N VAL A 839 54.66 21.45 8.16
CA VAL A 839 54.48 22.89 8.36
C VAL A 839 53.71 23.15 9.65
N ALA A 840 53.82 24.38 10.18
CA ALA A 840 53.10 24.78 11.37
C ALA A 840 51.58 24.50 11.24
N PRO A 841 50.95 23.87 12.26
CA PRO A 841 49.53 23.50 12.21
C PRO A 841 48.62 24.69 11.84
N ARG A 842 47.59 24.43 11.03
CA ARG A 842 46.73 25.47 10.45
C ARG A 842 45.26 25.22 10.77
N THR A 843 44.52 26.27 11.08
CA THR A 843 43.05 26.15 11.18
C THR A 843 42.44 26.06 9.78
N TYR A 844 41.21 25.55 9.69
CA TYR A 844 40.45 25.55 8.43
C TYR A 844 40.40 26.93 7.76
N ASN A 845 40.23 27.99 8.56
CA ASN A 845 40.17 29.37 8.06
C ASN A 845 41.51 29.86 7.51
N ASN A 846 42.65 29.40 8.02
CA ASN A 846 43.96 29.75 7.45
C ASN A 846 44.10 29.22 6.01
N ILE A 847 43.63 27.98 5.76
CA ILE A 847 43.63 27.38 4.43
C ILE A 847 42.62 28.10 3.52
N LEU A 848 41.45 28.46 4.04
CA LEU A 848 40.43 29.19 3.27
C LEU A 848 40.91 30.58 2.83
N LYS A 849 41.60 31.30 3.73
CA LYS A 849 42.19 32.61 3.47
C LYS A 849 43.50 32.55 2.67
N ARG A 850 43.84 31.37 2.11
CA ARG A 850 45.04 31.13 1.29
C ARG A 850 46.34 31.60 1.93
N VAL A 851 46.48 31.45 3.25
CA VAL A 851 47.71 31.84 3.94
C VAL A 851 48.83 30.88 3.50
N HIS A 852 49.77 31.36 2.68
CA HIS A 852 50.85 30.55 2.08
C HIS A 852 51.70 29.84 3.14
N GLY A 853 51.84 28.52 2.98
CA GLY A 853 52.10 27.58 4.08
C GLY A 853 53.53 27.46 4.61
N CYS A 854 54.55 27.67 3.79
CA CYS A 854 55.93 27.30 4.10
C CYS A 854 56.92 28.40 3.67
N ARG A 855 58.12 28.43 4.26
CA ARG A 855 59.23 29.31 3.87
C ARG A 855 60.15 28.67 2.82
N CYS A 856 59.72 27.63 2.09
CA CYS A 856 60.53 27.08 1.00
C CYS A 856 60.59 28.07 -0.17
N GLU A 857 61.63 27.94 -0.98
CA GLU A 857 61.91 28.84 -2.11
C GLU A 857 60.75 28.92 -3.10
N VAL A 858 60.15 27.78 -3.43
CA VAL A 858 58.97 27.67 -4.32
C VAL A 858 57.74 28.41 -3.76
N HIS A 859 57.43 28.26 -2.47
CA HIS A 859 56.31 29.00 -1.85
C HIS A 859 56.62 30.47 -1.58
N ARG A 860 57.90 30.88 -1.55
CA ARG A 860 58.27 32.30 -1.49
C ARG A 860 58.06 32.97 -2.85
N GLN A 861 58.44 32.32 -3.95
CA GLN A 861 58.21 32.84 -5.31
C GLN A 861 56.71 33.03 -5.57
N MET A 862 55.85 32.08 -5.19
CA MET A 862 54.39 32.17 -5.29
C MET A 862 53.72 33.24 -4.39
N ARG A 863 54.46 33.93 -3.52
CA ARG A 863 53.92 35.06 -2.72
C ARG A 863 54.11 36.42 -3.42
N PHE A 864 54.98 36.48 -4.42
CA PHE A 864 55.34 37.70 -5.14
C PHE A 864 54.68 37.80 -6.53
N GLU A 865 54.05 36.72 -7.00
CA GLU A 865 53.05 36.68 -8.08
C GLU A 865 51.64 36.81 -7.51
#